data_AF-A0A1V5E0V6-F1
#
_entry.id   AF-A0A1V5E0V6-F1
#
_cell.length_a   1.000
_cell.length_b   1.000
_cell.length_c   1.000
_cell.angle_alpha   90.00
_cell.angle_beta   90.00
_cell.angle_gamma   90.00
#
_symmetry.space_group_name_H-M   'P 1'
#
loop_
_entity.id
_entity.type
_entity.pdbx_description
1 polymer ?
#
loop_
_entity_poly.entity_id
_entity_poly.type
_entity_poly.pdbx_seq_one_letter_code
_entity_poly.pdbx_strand_id
1 'polypeptide(L)'
;MKKIKKSTISDFILGIVLTLLALFAFFISWGPLETLENGIYDLSTNLRVQQSKAPVAVIAIDEQSIANIGRWPWPRGYIASMVDLLQSYNVKVIGLDIIYSEKDFNQGLLEVRNLIKDIETNPNYAQKGFDTVLAALKESEKRLDNDTILANSITAGKNIVLPLFFVPGNPTGRTTSNLPDYLKNNSLPATGMESITAREIVPPISEFATGALGLGHINIIADRDGTVRSEPLFINFEEKLFPSFALQLTLKYLNLDLQKLQLGREIKFGRKTIPVYENNKMLISFTSGIPYYSYFDVINKKVSPDVFKDKIVIIAQSAAGLGTMQVTPTAVNVAPGTIIANVIENIINDDHLVRPDWAVTLELIMIIVFGLYIALVIPQIKAGISAIVSLVLLVVWMGTTIYLFAAYGYWVKALYPALILIIGYIIIVSKRYLLTEKTKDRIEADSVETNKMLGLSFQGQGLLDMAFDKFRKCPVEDESVKELLYNLGLDFERKRMFNKAVAVYQHINQAGNFKDIADRIKKLTAAGETMIFGLSGAKKEATVIMDNAGIKPTLGRYEIVKELGRGAMGTVFLGKDPRINREVAIKTLRYEEIDAEQLAEVKKRFFREAEAAGKLSHPNIVTIYDVGEDYDIAYMAMELLDGSDLAKYCKKESLLPVEEVVRVVSSVAGALDYAHANGIVHRDIKPANIMVLNSGEVKVADFGIARVMATSKTQTGVVLGTPSYMSPEQIAGKKVDGRSDLFSLGVVLYELLSGDKPFNGDSIATLMYNITSSPPPSLRELSSNIPEKLVPIVEKLLSKDVEARYQNGKSLADDLLASLK
;
A
#
# COMPACT_ATOMS: atom_id res chain seq x y z
N MET A 1 -50.58 2.69 -15.32
CA MET A 1 -49.14 2.96 -15.52
C MET A 1 -48.63 3.86 -14.40
N LYS A 2 -47.79 3.35 -13.49
CA LYS A 2 -47.22 4.14 -12.37
C LYS A 2 -46.26 5.20 -12.93
N LYS A 3 -46.43 6.47 -12.55
CA LYS A 3 -45.50 7.57 -12.88
C LYS A 3 -44.08 7.17 -12.44
N ILE A 4 -43.20 6.91 -13.42
CA ILE A 4 -41.78 6.72 -13.20
C ILE A 4 -41.24 8.00 -12.53
N LYS A 5 -40.71 7.88 -11.31
CA LYS A 5 -40.16 9.04 -10.57
C LYS A 5 -39.02 9.65 -11.38
N LYS A 6 -38.97 10.97 -11.53
CA LYS A 6 -37.93 11.70 -12.30
C LYS A 6 -36.49 11.32 -11.92
N SER A 7 -36.26 10.86 -10.68
CA SER A 7 -34.97 10.34 -10.19
C SER A 7 -34.51 9.07 -10.90
N THR A 8 -35.40 8.10 -11.14
CA THR A 8 -35.00 6.79 -11.72
C THR A 8 -34.59 6.92 -13.19
N ILE A 9 -35.12 7.92 -13.91
CA ILE A 9 -34.70 8.22 -15.28
C ILE A 9 -33.27 8.79 -15.29
N SER A 10 -32.95 9.65 -14.31
CA SER A 10 -31.62 10.25 -14.20
C SER A 10 -30.55 9.21 -13.81
N ASP A 11 -30.88 8.24 -12.95
CA ASP A 11 -29.96 7.16 -12.57
C ASP A 11 -29.72 6.17 -13.72
N PHE A 12 -30.77 5.88 -14.49
CA PHE A 12 -30.66 5.06 -15.69
C PHE A 12 -29.77 5.69 -16.77
N ILE A 13 -29.94 6.99 -17.04
CA ILE A 13 -29.08 7.73 -17.97
C ILE A 13 -27.62 7.69 -17.50
N LEU A 14 -27.39 7.91 -16.19
CA LEU A 14 -26.04 7.92 -15.63
C LEU A 14 -25.35 6.55 -15.79
N GLY A 15 -26.06 5.46 -15.52
CA GLY A 15 -25.54 4.11 -15.74
C GLY A 15 -25.21 3.84 -17.21
N ILE A 16 -26.04 4.29 -18.15
CA ILE A 16 -25.74 4.20 -19.59
C ILE A 16 -24.49 5.00 -19.96
N VAL A 17 -24.37 6.26 -19.50
CA VAL A 17 -23.20 7.09 -19.81
C VAL A 17 -21.92 6.43 -19.30
N LEU A 18 -21.91 5.90 -18.07
CA LEU A 18 -20.76 5.19 -17.53
C LEU A 18 -20.41 3.93 -18.34
N THR A 19 -21.43 3.21 -18.82
CA THR A 19 -21.24 2.04 -19.69
C THR A 19 -20.61 2.43 -21.02
N LEU A 20 -21.10 3.50 -21.66
CA LEU A 20 -20.55 4.01 -22.90
C LEU A 20 -19.11 4.51 -22.74
N LEU A 21 -18.80 5.16 -21.62
CA LEU A 21 -17.43 5.58 -21.30
C LEU A 21 -16.49 4.38 -21.10
N ALA A 22 -16.94 3.35 -20.39
CA ALA A 22 -16.15 2.12 -20.21
C ALA A 22 -15.92 1.39 -21.54
N LEU A 23 -16.95 1.28 -22.39
CA LEU A 23 -16.83 0.72 -23.74
C LEU A 23 -15.88 1.55 -24.61
N PHE A 24 -16.00 2.88 -24.57
CA PHE A 24 -15.09 3.76 -25.31
C PHE A 24 -13.64 3.56 -24.86
N ALA A 25 -13.39 3.57 -23.54
CA ALA A 25 -12.07 3.33 -22.97
C ALA A 25 -11.49 1.94 -23.34
N PHE A 26 -12.35 0.93 -23.48
CA PHE A 26 -11.99 -0.41 -23.92
C PHE A 26 -11.58 -0.42 -25.40
N PHE A 27 -12.35 0.21 -26.29
CA PHE A 27 -12.04 0.23 -27.73
C PHE A 27 -10.80 1.06 -28.09
N ILE A 28 -10.48 2.09 -27.30
CA ILE A 28 -9.27 2.91 -27.53
C ILE A 28 -8.02 2.35 -26.83
N SER A 29 -8.14 1.24 -26.08
CA SER A 29 -7.07 0.68 -25.24
C SER A 29 -6.37 1.76 -24.40
N TRP A 30 -7.16 2.50 -23.59
CA TRP A 30 -6.67 3.68 -22.89
C TRP A 30 -5.48 3.35 -21.98
N GLY A 31 -4.32 3.94 -22.27
CA GLY A 31 -3.02 3.57 -21.71
C GLY A 31 -2.99 3.35 -20.18
N PRO A 32 -3.52 4.27 -19.36
CA PRO A 32 -3.53 4.10 -17.90
C PRO A 32 -4.29 2.85 -17.41
N LEU A 33 -5.39 2.49 -18.08
CA LEU A 33 -6.15 1.28 -17.73
C LEU A 33 -5.43 0.02 -18.20
N GLU A 34 -4.79 0.07 -19.37
CA GLU A 34 -3.97 -1.05 -19.85
C GLU A 34 -2.79 -1.33 -18.90
N THR A 35 -2.17 -0.30 -18.33
CA THR A 35 -1.12 -0.49 -17.31
C THR A 35 -1.65 -1.16 -16.04
N LEU A 36 -2.86 -0.82 -15.59
CA LEU A 36 -3.49 -1.47 -14.44
C LEU A 36 -3.90 -2.92 -14.74
N GLU A 37 -4.40 -3.19 -15.95
CA GLU A 37 -4.72 -4.54 -16.42
C GLU A 37 -3.47 -5.42 -16.49
N ASN A 38 -2.36 -4.87 -17.00
CA ASN A 38 -1.07 -5.54 -16.99
C ASN A 38 -0.59 -5.88 -15.57
N GLY A 39 -0.89 -5.05 -14.57
CA GLY A 39 -0.65 -5.38 -13.17
C GLY A 39 -1.44 -6.61 -12.68
N ILE A 40 -2.68 -6.77 -13.14
CA ILE A 40 -3.50 -7.97 -12.85
C ILE A 40 -2.93 -9.19 -13.59
N TYR A 41 -2.49 -9.02 -14.84
CA TYR A 41 -1.80 -10.06 -15.61
C TYR A 41 -0.54 -10.56 -14.89
N ASP A 42 0.30 -9.64 -14.39
CA ASP A 42 1.56 -10.00 -13.72
C ASP A 42 1.31 -10.74 -12.40
N LEU A 43 0.32 -10.28 -11.62
CA LEU A 43 -0.13 -10.98 -10.42
C LEU A 43 -0.61 -12.41 -10.75
N SER A 44 -1.36 -12.56 -11.84
CA SER A 44 -1.91 -13.85 -12.27
C SER A 44 -0.82 -14.79 -12.80
N THR A 45 0.24 -14.25 -13.42
CA THR A 45 1.39 -15.02 -13.92
C THR A 45 2.12 -15.72 -12.78
N ASN A 46 2.29 -15.05 -11.64
CA ASN A 46 2.93 -15.65 -10.45
C ASN A 46 2.19 -16.89 -9.92
N LEU A 47 0.87 -17.00 -10.14
CA LEU A 47 0.08 -18.17 -9.73
C LEU A 47 0.26 -19.37 -10.66
N ARG A 48 0.82 -19.18 -11.86
CA ARG A 48 0.98 -20.21 -12.90
C ARG A 48 2.41 -20.74 -13.00
N VAL A 49 3.40 -20.08 -12.40
CA VAL A 49 4.83 -20.44 -12.55
C VAL A 49 5.06 -21.92 -12.26
N GLN A 50 5.48 -22.66 -13.30
CA GLN A 50 5.79 -24.09 -13.20
C GLN A 50 7.31 -24.30 -13.16
N GLN A 51 7.74 -25.47 -12.72
CA GLN A 51 9.13 -25.89 -12.84
C GLN A 51 9.44 -26.27 -14.29
N SER A 52 10.57 -25.78 -14.81
CA SER A 52 11.00 -26.06 -16.18
C SER A 52 11.16 -27.57 -16.41
N LYS A 53 10.57 -28.05 -17.50
CA LYS A 53 10.69 -29.43 -18.00
C LYS A 53 11.33 -29.47 -19.38
N ALA A 54 11.68 -28.31 -19.93
CA ALA A 54 12.14 -28.20 -21.30
C ALA A 54 13.53 -28.83 -21.51
N PRO A 55 13.78 -29.35 -22.72
CA PRO A 55 15.09 -29.85 -23.12
C PRO A 55 16.01 -28.67 -23.50
N VAL A 56 16.12 -27.64 -22.65
CA VAL A 56 16.94 -26.45 -22.89
C VAL A 56 17.92 -26.24 -21.74
N ALA A 57 19.15 -25.86 -22.05
CA ALA A 57 20.16 -25.47 -21.08
C ALA A 57 20.86 -24.19 -21.56
N VAL A 58 21.14 -23.27 -20.63
CA VAL A 58 21.84 -22.02 -20.93
C VAL A 58 23.27 -22.10 -20.41
N ILE A 59 24.22 -21.89 -21.30
CA ILE A 59 25.62 -21.65 -20.97
C ILE A 59 25.82 -20.14 -20.92
N ALA A 60 26.08 -19.67 -19.70
CA ALA A 60 26.14 -18.27 -19.36
C ALA A 60 27.58 -17.74 -19.50
N ILE A 61 27.74 -16.65 -20.27
CA ILE A 61 28.89 -15.75 -20.15
C ILE A 61 28.61 -14.88 -18.92
N ASP A 62 28.95 -15.43 -17.76
CA ASP A 62 28.74 -14.89 -16.42
C ASP A 62 29.98 -14.20 -15.85
N GLU A 63 29.82 -13.57 -14.68
CA GLU A 63 30.89 -12.89 -13.96
C GLU A 63 32.05 -13.85 -13.64
N GLN A 64 31.73 -15.10 -13.30
CA GLN A 64 32.75 -16.14 -13.06
C GLN A 64 33.60 -16.39 -14.30
N SER A 65 32.99 -16.49 -15.47
CA SER A 65 33.71 -16.73 -16.71
C SER A 65 34.58 -15.55 -17.10
N ILE A 66 34.07 -14.33 -16.93
CA ILE A 66 34.84 -13.10 -17.17
C ILE A 66 36.02 -13.00 -16.19
N ALA A 67 35.81 -13.34 -14.91
CA ALA A 67 36.87 -13.29 -13.90
C ALA A 67 38.01 -14.28 -14.18
N ASN A 68 37.71 -15.47 -14.71
CA ASN A 68 38.70 -16.51 -14.93
C ASN A 68 39.33 -16.51 -16.33
N ILE A 69 38.59 -16.14 -17.38
CA ILE A 69 39.09 -16.14 -18.77
C ILE A 69 39.69 -14.78 -19.13
N GLY A 70 39.10 -13.70 -18.61
CA GLY A 70 39.47 -12.33 -18.92
C GLY A 70 38.28 -11.50 -19.39
N ARG A 71 38.55 -10.22 -19.68
CA ARG A 71 37.52 -9.25 -20.06
C ARG A 71 36.85 -9.62 -21.39
N TRP A 72 35.52 -9.58 -21.40
CA TRP A 72 34.71 -9.72 -22.61
C TRP A 72 34.81 -8.48 -23.52
N PRO A 73 34.78 -8.60 -24.86
CA PRO A 73 34.65 -9.83 -25.66
C PRO A 73 35.93 -10.65 -25.76
N TRP A 74 35.80 -11.99 -25.75
CA TRP A 74 36.92 -12.91 -25.94
C TRP A 74 37.21 -13.14 -27.43
N PRO A 75 38.44 -13.58 -27.80
CA PRO A 75 38.74 -14.05 -29.14
C PRO A 75 37.77 -15.15 -29.59
N ARG A 76 37.31 -15.12 -30.85
CA ARG A 76 36.31 -16.05 -31.37
C ARG A 76 36.77 -17.52 -31.35
N GLY A 77 38.07 -17.78 -31.26
CA GLY A 77 38.63 -19.12 -31.04
C GLY A 77 38.21 -19.77 -29.71
N TYR A 78 37.92 -18.99 -28.66
CA TYR A 78 37.35 -19.53 -27.43
C TYR A 78 35.94 -20.08 -27.68
N ILE A 79 35.11 -19.31 -28.39
CA ILE A 79 33.73 -19.69 -28.73
C ILE A 79 33.73 -20.92 -29.65
N ALA A 80 34.66 -20.98 -30.61
CA ALA A 80 34.88 -22.16 -31.45
C ALA A 80 35.17 -23.41 -30.59
N SER A 81 36.05 -23.30 -29.60
CA SER A 81 36.38 -24.41 -28.69
C SER A 81 35.17 -24.88 -27.88
N MET A 82 34.28 -23.97 -27.46
CA MET A 82 33.02 -24.33 -26.81
C MET A 82 32.07 -25.05 -27.77
N VAL A 83 31.94 -24.53 -28.99
CA VAL A 83 31.11 -25.15 -30.03
C VAL A 83 31.58 -26.58 -30.32
N ASP A 84 32.89 -26.78 -30.53
CA ASP A 84 33.47 -28.11 -30.78
C ASP A 84 33.27 -29.06 -29.59
N LEU A 85 33.41 -28.55 -28.35
CA LEU A 85 33.15 -29.33 -27.15
C LEU A 85 31.69 -29.80 -27.08
N LEU A 86 30.73 -28.91 -27.33
CA LEU A 86 29.30 -29.24 -27.32
C LEU A 86 28.92 -30.22 -28.45
N GLN A 87 29.56 -30.10 -29.61
CA GLN A 87 29.41 -31.10 -30.68
C GLN A 87 29.85 -32.49 -30.20
N SER A 88 30.96 -32.58 -29.46
CA SER A 88 31.43 -33.85 -28.88
C SER A 88 30.46 -34.45 -27.85
N TYR A 89 29.57 -33.64 -27.26
CA TYR A 89 28.56 -34.06 -26.29
C TYR A 89 27.24 -34.51 -26.93
N ASN A 90 27.15 -34.57 -28.26
CA ASN A 90 25.92 -34.89 -29.01
C ASN A 90 24.75 -33.94 -28.64
N VAL A 91 25.04 -32.64 -28.58
CA VAL A 91 24.01 -31.61 -28.46
C VAL A 91 23.17 -31.57 -29.74
N LYS A 92 21.85 -31.50 -29.61
CA LYS A 92 20.95 -31.57 -30.76
C LYS A 92 20.94 -30.28 -31.57
N VAL A 93 20.86 -29.13 -30.90
CA VAL A 93 20.95 -27.81 -31.53
C VAL A 93 21.68 -26.85 -30.59
N ILE A 94 22.60 -26.05 -31.14
CA ILE A 94 23.33 -25.02 -30.41
C ILE A 94 22.86 -23.65 -30.90
N GLY A 95 22.36 -22.81 -29.99
CA GLY A 95 22.11 -21.40 -30.23
C GLY A 95 23.27 -20.56 -29.74
N LEU A 96 23.94 -19.85 -30.63
CA LEU A 96 25.00 -18.92 -30.25
C LEU A 96 24.43 -17.49 -30.20
N ASP A 97 23.95 -17.06 -29.04
CA ASP A 97 23.31 -15.74 -28.85
C ASP A 97 24.35 -14.61 -28.72
N ILE A 98 25.15 -14.44 -29.77
CA ILE A 98 26.19 -13.42 -29.91
C ILE A 98 26.21 -12.93 -31.36
N ILE A 99 26.06 -11.62 -31.56
CA ILE A 99 26.05 -11.02 -32.89
C ILE A 99 27.48 -10.66 -33.31
N TYR A 100 27.97 -11.33 -34.34
CA TYR A 100 29.24 -11.02 -34.99
C TYR A 100 28.99 -10.32 -36.33
N SER A 101 28.62 -9.04 -36.30
CA SER A 101 28.28 -8.25 -37.50
C SER A 101 29.49 -7.80 -38.31
N GLU A 102 30.67 -7.79 -37.69
CA GLU A 102 31.93 -7.34 -38.30
C GLU A 102 33.00 -8.43 -38.20
N LYS A 103 34.07 -8.33 -39.00
CA LYS A 103 35.22 -9.24 -38.91
C LYS A 103 36.04 -8.96 -37.66
N ASP A 104 36.68 -9.99 -37.11
CA ASP A 104 37.59 -9.83 -35.97
C ASP A 104 38.81 -8.99 -36.37
N PHE A 105 39.12 -7.96 -35.57
CA PHE A 105 40.28 -7.10 -35.80
C PHE A 105 41.45 -7.58 -34.96
N ASN A 106 42.38 -8.30 -35.58
CA ASN A 106 43.59 -8.79 -34.93
C ASN A 106 44.83 -8.15 -35.59
N GLN A 107 45.48 -7.21 -34.87
CA GLN A 107 46.68 -6.53 -35.37
C GLN A 107 47.83 -7.51 -35.62
N GLY A 108 48.00 -8.54 -34.77
CA GLY A 108 49.03 -9.56 -34.97
C GLY A 108 48.81 -10.38 -36.24
N LEU A 109 47.56 -10.69 -36.58
CA LEU A 109 47.21 -11.38 -37.83
C LEU A 109 47.57 -10.52 -39.06
N LEU A 110 47.31 -9.21 -39.00
CA LEU A 110 47.67 -8.27 -40.07
C LEU A 110 49.19 -8.23 -40.28
N GLU A 111 49.97 -8.13 -39.21
CA GLU A 111 51.45 -8.13 -39.30
C GLU A 111 51.98 -9.45 -39.87
N VAL A 112 51.45 -10.59 -39.43
CA VAL A 112 51.85 -11.90 -39.97
C VAL A 112 51.52 -12.00 -41.47
N ARG A 113 50.34 -11.54 -41.89
CA ARG A 113 49.95 -11.51 -43.32
C ARG A 113 50.86 -10.60 -44.15
N ASN A 114 51.25 -9.44 -43.61
CA ASN A 114 52.19 -8.55 -44.27
C ASN A 114 53.57 -9.22 -44.42
N LEU A 115 54.08 -9.87 -43.37
CA LEU A 115 55.35 -10.61 -43.43
C LEU A 115 55.31 -11.76 -44.45
N ILE A 116 54.21 -12.53 -44.49
CA ILE A 116 54.00 -13.58 -45.49
C ILE A 116 54.06 -12.99 -46.90
N LYS A 117 53.31 -11.90 -47.14
CA LYS A 117 53.27 -11.22 -48.44
C LYS A 117 54.65 -10.67 -48.84
N ASP A 118 55.38 -10.08 -47.92
CA ASP A 118 56.72 -9.54 -48.17
C ASP A 118 57.72 -10.65 -48.52
N ILE A 119 57.65 -11.80 -47.84
CA ILE A 119 58.48 -12.96 -48.13
C ILE A 119 58.14 -13.55 -49.51
N GLU A 120 56.85 -13.66 -49.85
CA GLU A 120 56.40 -14.22 -51.12
C GLU A 120 56.67 -13.31 -52.33
N THR A 121 56.65 -11.99 -52.14
CA THR A 121 56.77 -11.03 -53.25
C THR A 121 58.20 -10.52 -53.47
N ASN A 122 59.08 -10.56 -52.46
CA ASN A 122 60.43 -10.05 -52.58
C ASN A 122 61.42 -11.15 -53.07
N PRO A 123 62.04 -10.99 -54.25
CA PRO A 123 62.93 -11.98 -54.86
C PRO A 123 64.13 -12.37 -54.00
N ASN A 124 64.55 -11.49 -53.09
CA ASN A 124 65.70 -11.73 -52.21
C ASN A 124 65.46 -12.83 -51.17
N TYR A 125 64.20 -13.13 -50.84
CA TYR A 125 63.84 -14.19 -49.88
C TYR A 125 63.63 -15.55 -50.57
N ALA A 126 63.25 -15.56 -51.84
CA ALA A 126 63.04 -16.78 -52.64
C ALA A 126 64.32 -17.64 -52.82
N GLN A 127 65.51 -17.04 -52.73
CA GLN A 127 66.78 -17.75 -52.89
C GLN A 127 67.39 -18.30 -51.57
N LYS A 128 66.85 -17.94 -50.41
CA LYS A 128 67.52 -18.11 -49.10
C LYS A 128 66.93 -19.18 -48.16
N GLY A 129 66.12 -20.12 -48.66
CA GLY A 129 65.61 -21.23 -47.83
C GLY A 129 64.59 -20.79 -46.78
N PHE A 130 63.83 -19.72 -47.04
CA PHE A 130 62.79 -19.20 -46.14
C PHE A 130 61.52 -20.09 -46.07
N ASP A 131 61.48 -21.21 -46.77
CA ASP A 131 60.30 -22.09 -46.82
C ASP A 131 59.84 -22.55 -45.43
N THR A 132 60.78 -22.85 -44.54
CA THR A 132 60.46 -23.26 -43.16
C THR A 132 59.85 -22.11 -42.34
N VAL A 133 60.36 -20.89 -42.54
CA VAL A 133 59.83 -19.68 -41.87
C VAL A 133 58.46 -19.33 -42.43
N LEU A 134 58.29 -19.39 -43.76
CA LEU A 134 57.01 -19.16 -44.42
C LEU A 134 55.97 -20.19 -43.96
N ALA A 135 56.35 -21.46 -43.80
CA ALA A 135 55.47 -22.49 -43.25
C ALA A 135 55.04 -22.18 -41.82
N ALA A 136 55.98 -21.78 -40.94
CA ALA A 136 55.69 -21.42 -39.56
C ALA A 136 54.81 -20.14 -39.45
N LEU A 137 55.01 -19.17 -40.34
CA LEU A 137 54.18 -17.97 -40.43
C LEU A 137 52.77 -18.30 -40.93
N LYS A 138 52.63 -19.14 -41.96
CA LYS A 138 51.32 -19.62 -42.43
C LYS A 138 50.57 -20.43 -41.38
N GLU A 139 51.29 -21.20 -40.56
CA GLU A 139 50.69 -21.89 -39.41
C GLU A 139 50.24 -20.88 -38.33
N SER A 140 51.03 -19.84 -38.08
CA SER A 140 50.69 -18.78 -37.13
C SER A 140 49.49 -17.95 -37.61
N GLU A 141 49.41 -17.65 -38.91
CA GLU A 141 48.24 -17.01 -39.53
C GLU A 141 46.98 -17.83 -39.25
N LYS A 142 47.02 -19.15 -39.49
CA LYS A 142 45.88 -20.04 -39.21
C LYS A 142 45.45 -20.05 -37.75
N ARG A 143 46.40 -19.98 -36.80
CA ARG A 143 46.10 -19.94 -35.35
C ARG A 143 45.56 -18.58 -34.89
N LEU A 144 45.89 -17.50 -35.60
CA LEU A 144 45.48 -16.14 -35.27
C LEU A 144 44.17 -15.71 -35.94
N ASP A 145 43.77 -16.39 -37.02
CA ASP A 145 42.51 -16.16 -37.74
C ASP A 145 41.31 -16.78 -37.02
N ASN A 146 40.89 -16.10 -35.94
CA ASN A 146 39.77 -16.53 -35.10
C ASN A 146 38.43 -16.63 -35.87
N ASP A 147 38.24 -15.80 -36.90
CA ASP A 147 37.06 -15.84 -37.76
C ASP A 147 37.02 -17.16 -38.52
N THR A 148 38.11 -17.54 -39.18
CA THR A 148 38.18 -18.80 -39.92
C THR A 148 38.01 -20.00 -38.98
N ILE A 149 38.61 -19.95 -37.79
CA ILE A 149 38.47 -21.02 -36.77
C ILE A 149 37.00 -21.20 -36.38
N LEU A 150 36.29 -20.11 -36.06
CA LEU A 150 34.88 -20.19 -35.69
C LEU A 150 33.99 -20.58 -36.89
N ALA A 151 34.22 -20.05 -38.09
CA ALA A 151 33.48 -20.40 -39.30
C ALA A 151 33.55 -21.90 -39.61
N ASN A 152 34.74 -22.49 -39.47
CA ASN A 152 34.95 -23.93 -39.65
C ASN A 152 34.18 -24.75 -38.61
N SER A 153 34.22 -24.33 -37.35
CA SER A 153 33.50 -24.98 -36.25
C SER A 153 31.98 -24.92 -36.45
N ILE A 154 31.47 -23.77 -36.92
CA ILE A 154 30.04 -23.59 -37.27
C ILE A 154 29.63 -24.54 -38.40
N THR A 155 30.41 -24.56 -39.47
CA THR A 155 30.12 -25.38 -40.66
C THR A 155 30.23 -26.88 -40.36
N ALA A 156 31.18 -27.28 -39.52
CA ALA A 156 31.37 -28.67 -39.11
C ALA A 156 30.19 -29.21 -38.28
N GLY A 157 29.65 -28.39 -37.37
CA GLY A 157 28.59 -28.81 -36.46
C GLY A 157 27.26 -29.11 -37.13
N LYS A 158 26.90 -28.36 -38.17
CA LYS A 158 25.60 -28.44 -38.89
C LYS A 158 24.36 -28.37 -37.99
N ASN A 159 24.51 -27.97 -36.74
CA ASN A 159 23.46 -27.89 -35.72
C ASN A 159 23.41 -26.52 -35.03
N ILE A 160 24.02 -25.49 -35.63
CA ILE A 160 24.19 -24.17 -35.02
C ILE A 160 23.24 -23.16 -35.62
N VAL A 161 22.52 -22.44 -34.76
CA VAL A 161 21.66 -21.32 -35.13
C VAL A 161 22.32 -20.02 -34.65
N LEU A 162 22.33 -19.01 -35.51
CA LEU A 162 22.92 -17.70 -35.24
C LEU A 162 21.86 -16.59 -35.15
N PRO A 163 22.14 -15.51 -34.42
CA PRO A 163 21.19 -14.46 -34.17
C PRO A 163 21.19 -13.43 -35.29
N LEU A 164 20.04 -12.82 -35.51
CA LEU A 164 19.86 -11.60 -36.29
C LEU A 164 19.42 -10.49 -35.33
N PHE A 165 19.76 -9.25 -35.65
CA PHE A 165 19.16 -8.11 -34.96
C PHE A 165 18.54 -7.17 -35.96
N PHE A 166 17.33 -6.72 -35.66
CA PHE A 166 16.63 -5.73 -36.46
C PHE A 166 16.50 -4.42 -35.69
N VAL A 167 16.50 -3.30 -36.40
CA VAL A 167 16.11 -2.02 -35.80
C VAL A 167 14.63 -1.79 -36.12
N PRO A 168 13.73 -1.83 -35.12
CA PRO A 168 12.30 -1.61 -35.36
C PRO A 168 12.06 -0.23 -35.97
N GLY A 169 11.12 -0.15 -36.91
CA GLY A 169 10.77 1.11 -37.55
C GLY A 169 10.14 0.91 -38.92
N ASN A 170 9.49 1.98 -39.40
CA ASN A 170 8.89 1.98 -40.73
C ASN A 170 9.97 1.94 -41.81
N PRO A 171 9.74 1.19 -42.91
CA PRO A 171 10.68 1.15 -44.03
C PRO A 171 10.90 2.55 -44.62
N THR A 172 12.15 3.00 -44.71
CA THR A 172 12.50 4.30 -45.28
C THR A 172 12.80 4.19 -46.78
N GLY A 173 11.76 4.05 -47.63
CA GLY A 173 11.81 4.28 -49.08
C GLY A 173 12.65 3.34 -49.98
N ARG A 174 12.08 2.98 -51.15
CA ARG A 174 12.57 2.08 -52.22
C ARG A 174 13.30 0.80 -51.77
N THR A 175 12.48 -0.20 -51.47
CA THR A 175 12.77 -1.64 -51.50
C THR A 175 13.44 -2.06 -52.81
N THR A 176 14.77 -2.13 -52.83
CA THR A 176 15.56 -2.76 -53.91
C THR A 176 16.87 -3.33 -53.37
N SER A 177 16.88 -3.99 -52.21
CA SER A 177 18.05 -4.75 -51.77
C SER A 177 17.93 -6.20 -52.25
N ASN A 178 18.89 -6.66 -53.05
CA ASN A 178 19.01 -8.08 -53.37
C ASN A 178 19.55 -8.78 -52.12
N LEU A 179 18.65 -9.17 -51.22
CA LEU A 179 19.01 -9.88 -49.99
C LEU A 179 19.94 -11.07 -50.31
N PRO A 180 21.06 -11.25 -49.61
CA PRO A 180 21.89 -12.44 -49.72
C PRO A 180 21.09 -13.73 -49.56
N ASP A 181 21.51 -14.80 -50.23
CA ASP A 181 20.76 -16.07 -50.27
C ASP A 181 20.58 -16.70 -48.88
N TYR A 182 21.55 -16.53 -47.97
CA TYR A 182 21.43 -17.00 -46.59
C TYR A 182 20.28 -16.32 -45.83
N LEU A 183 19.97 -15.04 -46.11
CA LEU A 183 18.81 -14.35 -45.54
C LEU A 183 17.51 -14.79 -46.22
N LYS A 184 17.53 -14.96 -47.54
CA LYS A 184 16.36 -15.42 -48.30
C LYS A 184 15.91 -16.81 -47.83
N ASN A 185 16.85 -17.72 -47.55
CA ASN A 185 16.56 -19.08 -47.10
C ASN A 185 16.04 -19.15 -45.65
N ASN A 186 16.30 -18.12 -44.84
CA ASN A 186 15.86 -18.01 -43.46
C ASN A 186 14.70 -17.02 -43.28
N SER A 187 13.90 -16.81 -44.33
CA SER A 187 12.73 -15.93 -44.28
C SER A 187 11.53 -16.51 -45.04
N LEU A 188 10.34 -16.01 -44.70
CA LEU A 188 9.07 -16.31 -45.36
C LEU A 188 8.53 -15.05 -46.06
N PRO A 189 7.71 -15.17 -47.11
CA PRO A 189 6.98 -14.01 -47.66
C PRO A 189 6.07 -13.38 -46.60
N ALA A 190 5.98 -12.05 -46.53
CA ALA A 190 5.16 -11.33 -45.54
C ALA A 190 3.64 -11.33 -45.78
N THR A 191 3.15 -12.25 -46.61
CA THR A 191 1.73 -12.29 -46.99
C THR A 191 0.85 -12.77 -45.83
N GLY A 192 -0.11 -11.93 -45.41
CA GLY A 192 -1.24 -12.34 -44.58
C GLY A 192 -1.04 -12.34 -43.06
N MET A 193 0.06 -11.78 -42.55
CA MET A 193 0.33 -11.68 -41.11
C MET A 193 0.78 -10.27 -40.71
N GLU A 194 0.00 -9.60 -39.87
CA GLU A 194 0.42 -8.36 -39.21
C GLU A 194 1.64 -8.64 -38.34
N SER A 195 2.69 -7.85 -38.53
CA SER A 195 4.01 -8.10 -37.97
C SER A 195 4.71 -6.78 -37.70
N ILE A 196 5.60 -6.78 -36.72
CA ILE A 196 6.45 -5.63 -36.43
C ILE A 196 7.40 -5.40 -37.61
N THR A 197 7.46 -4.17 -38.09
CA THR A 197 8.34 -3.78 -39.20
C THR A 197 9.70 -3.32 -38.69
N ALA A 198 10.73 -3.61 -39.48
CA ALA A 198 12.08 -3.16 -39.24
C ALA A 198 12.56 -2.26 -40.40
N ARG A 199 13.37 -1.26 -40.05
CA ARG A 199 14.02 -0.37 -41.02
C ARG A 199 15.43 -0.82 -41.41
N GLU A 200 16.06 -1.63 -40.58
CA GLU A 200 17.45 -2.07 -40.76
C GLU A 200 17.63 -3.50 -40.20
N ILE A 201 18.53 -4.25 -40.81
CA ILE A 201 18.96 -5.58 -40.38
C ILE A 201 20.47 -5.56 -40.11
N VAL A 202 20.87 -6.16 -39.00
CA VAL A 202 22.26 -6.39 -38.59
C VAL A 202 22.49 -7.92 -38.57
N PRO A 203 22.92 -8.51 -39.70
CA PRO A 203 23.22 -9.93 -39.78
C PRO A 203 24.64 -10.24 -39.24
N PRO A 204 24.94 -11.50 -38.91
CA PRO A 204 26.32 -11.93 -38.71
C PRO A 204 27.10 -11.88 -40.04
N ILE A 205 28.43 -11.87 -39.95
CA ILE A 205 29.29 -11.93 -41.14
C ILE A 205 28.92 -13.13 -42.03
N SER A 206 29.05 -12.95 -43.35
CA SER A 206 28.53 -13.88 -44.35
C SER A 206 29.15 -15.27 -44.24
N GLU A 207 30.41 -15.38 -43.81
CA GLU A 207 31.10 -16.65 -43.57
C GLU A 207 30.41 -17.49 -42.49
N PHE A 208 29.93 -16.85 -41.41
CA PHE A 208 29.20 -17.53 -40.35
C PHE A 208 27.76 -17.82 -40.77
N ALA A 209 27.09 -16.84 -41.38
CA ALA A 209 25.70 -16.94 -41.79
C ALA A 209 25.46 -18.08 -42.79
N THR A 210 26.40 -18.30 -43.70
CA THR A 210 26.31 -19.35 -44.74
C THR A 210 26.55 -20.74 -44.15
N GLY A 211 27.41 -20.88 -43.14
CA GLY A 211 27.70 -22.15 -42.47
C GLY A 211 26.65 -22.58 -41.43
N ALA A 212 25.82 -21.65 -40.95
CA ALA A 212 24.82 -21.90 -39.93
C ALA A 212 23.64 -22.74 -40.43
N LEU A 213 23.06 -23.56 -39.54
CA LEU A 213 21.84 -24.34 -39.80
C LEU A 213 20.61 -23.44 -39.95
N GLY A 214 20.62 -22.28 -39.30
CA GLY A 214 19.53 -21.31 -39.38
C GLY A 214 19.88 -19.97 -38.76
N LEU A 215 19.08 -18.97 -39.10
CA LEU A 215 19.17 -17.61 -38.57
C LEU A 215 17.82 -17.22 -37.95
N GLY A 216 17.84 -16.52 -36.82
CA GLY A 216 16.62 -16.00 -36.20
C GLY A 216 16.89 -14.77 -35.35
N HIS A 217 15.90 -13.88 -35.23
CA HIS A 217 16.11 -12.60 -34.56
C HIS A 217 16.09 -12.68 -33.03
N ILE A 218 16.88 -11.86 -32.36
CA ILE A 218 16.93 -11.77 -30.88
C ILE A 218 16.27 -10.50 -30.33
N ASN A 219 15.44 -9.86 -31.15
CA ASN A 219 14.72 -8.65 -30.80
C ASN A 219 13.72 -8.86 -29.65
N ILE A 220 14.07 -8.36 -28.47
CA ILE A 220 13.18 -8.28 -27.32
C ILE A 220 12.45 -6.93 -27.35
N ILE A 221 11.11 -6.97 -27.29
CA ILE A 221 10.26 -5.78 -27.32
C ILE A 221 9.40 -5.76 -26.07
N ALA A 222 9.77 -4.89 -25.13
CA ALA A 222 9.00 -4.65 -23.93
C ALA A 222 7.70 -3.91 -24.21
N ASP A 223 6.73 -4.08 -23.33
CA ASP A 223 5.50 -3.29 -23.32
C ASP A 223 5.78 -1.83 -22.92
N ARG A 224 4.76 -0.97 -22.97
CA ARG A 224 4.90 0.47 -22.64
C ARG A 224 5.44 0.74 -21.23
N ASP A 225 5.26 -0.21 -20.32
CA ASP A 225 5.76 -0.14 -18.94
C ASP A 225 7.17 -0.72 -18.77
N GLY A 226 7.83 -1.15 -19.85
CA GLY A 226 9.16 -1.72 -19.83
C GLY A 226 9.22 -3.21 -19.47
N THR A 227 8.09 -3.87 -19.24
CA THR A 227 8.04 -5.30 -18.92
C THR A 227 7.90 -6.15 -20.18
N VAL A 228 8.63 -7.25 -20.26
CA VAL A 228 8.57 -8.20 -21.37
C VAL A 228 7.58 -9.31 -21.02
N ARG A 229 6.39 -9.28 -21.65
CA ARG A 229 5.33 -10.29 -21.48
C ARG A 229 5.16 -11.20 -22.69
N SER A 230 5.72 -10.80 -23.83
CA SER A 230 5.49 -11.43 -25.12
C SER A 230 6.73 -11.38 -26.00
N GLU A 231 6.90 -12.35 -26.89
CA GLU A 231 7.95 -12.41 -27.89
C GLU A 231 7.35 -12.25 -29.30
N PRO A 232 7.80 -11.30 -30.14
CA PRO A 232 7.44 -11.30 -31.56
C PRO A 232 8.00 -12.55 -32.23
N LEU A 233 7.17 -13.38 -32.85
CA LEU A 233 7.68 -14.59 -33.50
C LEU A 233 8.25 -14.34 -34.88
N PHE A 234 7.85 -13.24 -35.52
CA PHE A 234 8.44 -12.79 -36.77
C PHE A 234 8.64 -11.28 -36.80
N ILE A 235 9.69 -10.84 -37.51
CA ILE A 235 9.88 -9.44 -37.88
C ILE A 235 9.81 -9.30 -39.39
N ASN A 236 9.05 -8.31 -39.85
CA ASN A 236 8.94 -7.97 -41.26
C ASN A 236 10.06 -6.98 -41.65
N PHE A 237 10.93 -7.42 -42.54
CA PHE A 237 11.94 -6.59 -43.18
C PHE A 237 11.88 -6.81 -44.70
N GLU A 238 11.61 -5.74 -45.45
CA GLU A 238 11.48 -5.76 -46.92
C GLU A 238 10.51 -6.83 -47.46
N GLU A 239 9.29 -6.89 -46.91
CA GLU A 239 8.25 -7.88 -47.28
C GLU A 239 8.63 -9.33 -47.00
N LYS A 240 9.60 -9.54 -46.10
CA LYS A 240 10.03 -10.85 -45.64
C LYS A 240 9.95 -10.97 -44.13
N LEU A 241 9.38 -12.08 -43.67
CA LEU A 241 9.26 -12.44 -42.26
C LEU A 241 10.44 -13.28 -41.84
N PHE A 242 11.22 -12.77 -40.89
CA PHE A 242 12.32 -13.48 -40.26
C PHE A 242 11.85 -14.05 -38.93
N PRO A 243 12.04 -15.35 -38.64
CA PRO A 243 11.59 -15.95 -37.40
C PRO A 243 12.42 -15.46 -36.20
N SER A 244 11.84 -15.53 -35.01
CA SER A 244 12.61 -15.33 -33.78
C SER A 244 13.65 -16.42 -33.59
N PHE A 245 14.72 -16.10 -32.87
CA PHE A 245 15.81 -17.02 -32.57
C PHE A 245 15.31 -18.25 -31.80
N ALA A 246 14.40 -18.04 -30.85
CA ALA A 246 13.74 -19.10 -30.11
C ALA A 246 12.89 -20.02 -31.00
N LEU A 247 12.11 -19.45 -31.93
CA LEU A 247 11.32 -20.22 -32.89
C LEU A 247 12.25 -21.04 -33.80
N GLN A 248 13.30 -20.43 -34.33
CA GLN A 248 14.24 -21.10 -35.22
C GLN A 248 14.95 -22.27 -34.52
N LEU A 249 15.43 -22.08 -33.29
CA LEU A 249 16.01 -23.15 -32.47
C LEU A 249 15.02 -24.31 -32.28
N THR A 250 13.77 -24.00 -31.98
CA THR A 250 12.72 -24.99 -31.75
C THR A 250 12.41 -25.77 -33.03
N LEU A 251 12.31 -25.11 -34.18
CA LEU A 251 12.08 -25.77 -35.46
C LEU A 251 13.21 -26.73 -35.81
N LYS A 252 14.47 -26.31 -35.64
CA LYS A 252 15.63 -27.19 -35.88
C LYS A 252 15.67 -28.37 -34.92
N TYR A 253 15.34 -28.15 -33.65
CA TYR A 253 15.25 -29.21 -32.64
C TYR A 253 14.17 -30.24 -32.98
N LEU A 254 13.04 -29.80 -33.51
CA LEU A 254 11.94 -30.67 -33.96
C LEU A 254 12.15 -31.23 -35.38
N ASN A 255 13.25 -30.90 -36.04
CA ASN A 255 13.55 -31.25 -37.44
C ASN A 255 12.45 -30.79 -38.41
N LEU A 256 11.98 -29.56 -38.21
CA LEU A 256 10.94 -28.91 -39.01
C LEU A 256 11.53 -27.82 -39.90
N ASP A 257 10.91 -27.66 -41.06
CA ASP A 257 11.29 -26.65 -42.04
C ASP A 257 10.43 -25.39 -41.87
N LEU A 258 11.09 -24.24 -41.86
CA LEU A 258 10.48 -22.92 -41.77
C LEU A 258 9.46 -22.71 -42.90
N GLN A 259 9.76 -23.18 -44.11
CA GLN A 259 8.89 -23.00 -45.29
C GLN A 259 7.58 -23.77 -45.22
N LYS A 260 7.43 -24.69 -44.25
CA LYS A 260 6.20 -25.49 -44.05
C LYS A 260 5.26 -24.89 -42.99
N LEU A 261 5.64 -23.77 -42.39
CA LEU A 261 4.78 -23.08 -41.43
C LEU A 261 3.55 -22.51 -42.12
N GLN A 262 2.39 -22.72 -41.52
CA GLN A 262 1.16 -22.04 -41.92
C GLN A 262 0.97 -20.82 -41.01
N LEU A 263 1.07 -19.64 -41.61
CA LEU A 263 0.94 -18.37 -40.92
C LEU A 263 -0.52 -17.91 -40.93
N GLY A 264 -1.01 -17.47 -39.78
CA GLY A 264 -2.36 -16.92 -39.60
C GLY A 264 -2.51 -16.30 -38.21
N ARG A 265 -3.74 -16.35 -37.65
CA ARG A 265 -3.98 -16.01 -36.23
C ARG A 265 -3.35 -16.99 -35.24
N GLU A 266 -2.94 -18.14 -35.74
CA GLU A 266 -2.13 -19.12 -35.06
C GLU A 266 -1.05 -19.58 -36.05
N ILE A 267 0.13 -19.91 -35.56
CA ILE A 267 1.19 -20.50 -36.38
C ILE A 267 1.11 -22.01 -36.24
N LYS A 268 0.78 -22.70 -37.32
CA LYS A 268 0.63 -24.17 -37.32
C LYS A 268 1.85 -24.84 -37.93
N PHE A 269 2.33 -25.88 -37.26
CA PHE A 269 3.38 -26.75 -37.78
C PHE A 269 3.21 -28.19 -37.29
N GLY A 270 3.15 -29.12 -38.24
CA GLY A 270 2.86 -30.51 -37.94
C GLY A 270 1.54 -30.64 -37.17
N ARG A 271 1.61 -31.10 -35.92
CA ARG A 271 0.46 -31.22 -35.00
C ARG A 271 0.38 -30.11 -33.94
N LYS A 272 1.39 -29.24 -33.88
CA LYS A 272 1.50 -28.16 -32.90
C LYS A 272 0.98 -26.85 -33.47
N THR A 273 0.49 -26.00 -32.57
CA THR A 273 -0.11 -24.71 -32.91
C THR A 273 0.37 -23.70 -31.89
N ILE A 274 1.04 -22.63 -32.35
CA ILE A 274 1.42 -21.52 -31.49
C ILE A 274 0.37 -20.43 -31.61
N PRO A 275 -0.33 -20.09 -30.52
CA PRO A 275 -1.25 -18.96 -30.50
C PRO A 275 -0.45 -17.65 -30.59
N VAL A 276 -0.90 -16.74 -31.44
CA VAL A 276 -0.32 -15.39 -31.54
C VAL A 276 -1.35 -14.33 -31.21
N TYR A 277 -0.85 -13.27 -30.60
CA TYR A 277 -1.52 -12.05 -30.20
C TYR A 277 -0.89 -10.88 -30.97
N GLU A 278 -1.62 -9.77 -31.14
CA GLU A 278 -1.23 -8.50 -31.78
C GLU A 278 0.18 -8.44 -32.40
N ASN A 279 0.27 -8.21 -33.72
CA ASN A 279 1.53 -8.17 -34.45
C ASN A 279 2.39 -9.43 -34.27
N ASN A 280 1.79 -10.62 -34.36
CA ASN A 280 2.44 -11.94 -34.31
C ASN A 280 3.20 -12.31 -33.01
N LYS A 281 2.90 -11.61 -31.91
CA LYS A 281 3.52 -11.83 -30.61
C LYS A 281 2.97 -13.07 -29.92
N MET A 282 3.82 -13.91 -29.35
CA MET A 282 3.42 -14.98 -28.45
C MET A 282 3.53 -14.51 -27.01
N LEU A 283 2.49 -14.65 -26.19
CA LEU A 283 2.57 -14.40 -24.75
C LEU A 283 3.43 -15.48 -24.08
N ILE A 284 4.26 -15.07 -23.14
CA ILE A 284 5.26 -15.95 -22.50
C ILE A 284 4.74 -16.40 -21.13
N SER A 285 4.57 -17.71 -20.98
CA SER A 285 4.50 -18.39 -19.70
C SER A 285 5.90 -18.52 -19.11
N PHE A 286 6.15 -17.86 -17.98
CA PHE A 286 7.46 -17.93 -17.31
C PHE A 286 7.53 -19.13 -16.36
N THR A 287 8.61 -19.90 -16.51
CA THR A 287 8.93 -21.05 -15.69
C THR A 287 10.09 -20.75 -14.75
N SER A 288 10.16 -21.51 -13.66
CA SER A 288 11.26 -21.46 -12.68
C SER A 288 12.24 -22.61 -12.91
N GLY A 289 13.51 -22.39 -12.59
CA GLY A 289 14.52 -23.45 -12.59
C GLY A 289 15.07 -23.85 -13.96
N ILE A 290 15.07 -22.96 -14.95
CA ILE A 290 15.81 -23.17 -16.21
C ILE A 290 17.29 -23.42 -15.86
N PRO A 291 17.94 -24.49 -16.36
CA PRO A 291 19.32 -24.80 -16.03
C PRO A 291 20.31 -23.78 -16.59
N TYR A 292 21.14 -23.21 -15.71
CA TYR A 292 22.24 -22.30 -16.03
C TYR A 292 23.59 -22.92 -15.67
N TYR A 293 24.54 -22.84 -16.60
CA TYR A 293 25.91 -23.33 -16.41
C TYR A 293 26.91 -22.25 -16.80
N SER A 294 27.91 -22.00 -15.95
CA SER A 294 28.99 -21.07 -16.25
C SER A 294 29.79 -21.55 -17.47
N TYR A 295 30.04 -20.66 -18.44
CA TYR A 295 30.87 -20.96 -19.61
C TYR A 295 32.22 -21.56 -19.19
N PHE A 296 32.86 -20.97 -18.16
CA PHE A 296 34.14 -21.43 -17.66
C PHE A 296 34.09 -22.85 -17.10
N ASP A 297 33.02 -23.23 -16.40
CA ASP A 297 32.92 -24.59 -15.85
C ASP A 297 32.64 -25.63 -16.94
N VAL A 298 31.89 -25.27 -17.98
CA VAL A 298 31.62 -26.16 -19.11
C VAL A 298 32.88 -26.39 -19.94
N ILE A 299 33.62 -25.33 -20.31
CA ILE A 299 34.83 -25.47 -21.14
C ILE A 299 35.94 -26.26 -20.43
N ASN A 300 35.99 -26.17 -19.10
CA ASN A 300 36.90 -26.95 -18.26
C ASN A 300 36.36 -28.34 -17.88
N LYS A 301 35.26 -28.79 -18.51
CA LYS A 301 34.67 -30.13 -18.33
C LYS A 301 34.27 -30.45 -16.88
N LYS A 302 33.92 -29.44 -16.09
CA LYS A 302 33.40 -29.63 -14.72
C LYS A 302 31.92 -30.02 -14.69
N VAL A 303 31.20 -29.78 -15.79
CA VAL A 303 29.79 -30.14 -15.94
C VAL A 303 29.68 -31.44 -16.74
N SER A 304 28.82 -32.36 -16.29
CA SER A 304 28.62 -33.64 -16.98
C SER A 304 28.06 -33.45 -18.40
N PRO A 305 28.60 -34.13 -19.43
CA PRO A 305 28.09 -34.09 -20.80
C PRO A 305 26.61 -34.47 -20.93
N ASP A 306 26.11 -35.37 -20.09
CA ASP A 306 24.72 -35.87 -20.12
C ASP A 306 23.68 -34.76 -19.93
N VAL A 307 24.08 -33.65 -19.31
CA VAL A 307 23.23 -32.47 -19.11
C VAL A 307 22.85 -31.84 -20.45
N PHE A 308 23.71 -31.90 -21.45
CA PHE A 308 23.57 -31.20 -22.74
C PHE A 308 23.13 -32.12 -23.89
N LYS A 309 23.35 -33.43 -23.72
CA LYS A 309 23.03 -34.45 -24.72
C LYS A 309 21.56 -34.38 -25.15
N ASP A 310 21.31 -34.44 -26.46
CA ASP A 310 19.98 -34.42 -27.08
C ASP A 310 19.11 -33.19 -26.76
N LYS A 311 19.70 -32.11 -26.22
CA LYS A 311 19.01 -30.87 -25.86
C LYS A 311 19.34 -29.69 -26.77
N ILE A 312 18.60 -28.60 -26.59
CA ILE A 312 18.94 -27.26 -27.09
C ILE A 312 19.89 -26.60 -26.09
N VAL A 313 21.05 -26.14 -26.55
CA VAL A 313 22.00 -25.42 -25.70
C VAL A 313 22.16 -24.01 -26.22
N ILE A 314 21.93 -23.02 -25.36
CA ILE A 314 22.05 -21.60 -25.72
C ILE A 314 23.30 -21.05 -25.04
N ILE A 315 24.22 -20.49 -25.81
CA ILE A 315 25.37 -19.73 -25.28
C ILE A 315 24.96 -18.26 -25.31
N ALA A 316 24.75 -17.65 -24.14
CA ALA A 316 24.22 -16.29 -24.03
C ALA A 316 24.97 -15.44 -23.00
N GLN A 317 24.91 -14.13 -23.19
CA GLN A 317 25.43 -13.15 -22.24
C GLN A 317 24.49 -13.03 -21.04
N SER A 318 25.03 -13.17 -19.83
CA SER A 318 24.26 -13.07 -18.58
C SER A 318 24.91 -12.20 -17.51
N ALA A 319 26.21 -11.89 -17.64
CA ALA A 319 26.89 -11.02 -16.70
C ALA A 319 26.34 -9.59 -16.72
N ALA A 320 26.27 -8.97 -15.54
CA ALA A 320 25.86 -7.58 -15.39
C ALA A 320 26.76 -6.65 -16.22
N GLY A 321 26.13 -5.83 -17.08
CA GLY A 321 26.82 -4.84 -17.92
C GLY A 321 27.24 -5.32 -19.31
N LEU A 322 27.05 -6.59 -19.66
CA LEU A 322 27.27 -7.07 -21.04
C LEU A 322 26.05 -6.92 -21.95
N GLY A 323 24.85 -6.87 -21.37
CA GLY A 323 23.59 -6.66 -22.09
C GLY A 323 22.53 -5.99 -21.23
N THR A 324 21.40 -5.65 -21.85
CA THR A 324 20.25 -5.08 -21.14
C THR A 324 19.50 -6.19 -20.43
N MET A 325 19.57 -6.19 -19.09
CA MET A 325 18.72 -7.05 -18.28
C MET A 325 17.26 -6.62 -18.40
N GLN A 326 16.37 -7.60 -18.44
CA GLN A 326 14.96 -7.40 -18.75
C GLN A 326 14.10 -7.52 -17.49
N VAL A 327 13.02 -6.75 -17.47
CA VAL A 327 11.94 -6.89 -16.49
C VAL A 327 10.90 -7.83 -17.06
N THR A 328 10.47 -8.81 -16.27
CA THR A 328 9.44 -9.80 -16.61
C THR A 328 8.38 -9.80 -15.51
N PRO A 329 7.18 -10.34 -15.75
CA PRO A 329 6.11 -10.46 -14.74
C PRO A 329 6.56 -11.15 -13.43
N THR A 330 7.56 -12.03 -13.50
CA THR A 330 8.02 -12.85 -12.37
C THR A 330 9.32 -12.34 -11.74
N ALA A 331 10.11 -11.53 -12.44
CA ALA A 331 11.42 -11.08 -11.98
C ALA A 331 11.90 -9.81 -12.70
N VAL A 332 12.62 -8.94 -11.99
CA VAL A 332 13.06 -7.61 -12.48
C VAL A 332 14.45 -7.59 -13.13
N ASN A 333 15.22 -8.69 -13.02
CA ASN A 333 16.60 -8.76 -13.51
C ASN A 333 16.83 -10.09 -14.23
N VAL A 334 16.31 -10.19 -15.45
CA VAL A 334 16.32 -11.44 -16.24
C VAL A 334 17.22 -11.29 -17.46
N ALA A 335 18.12 -12.25 -17.66
CA ALA A 335 19.00 -12.26 -18.83
C ALA A 335 18.19 -12.62 -20.10
N PRO A 336 18.52 -12.07 -21.28
CA PRO A 336 17.86 -12.40 -22.55
C PRO A 336 17.77 -13.90 -22.83
N GLY A 337 18.84 -14.66 -22.52
CA GLY A 337 18.86 -16.11 -22.68
C GLY A 337 17.77 -16.85 -21.87
N THR A 338 17.34 -16.31 -20.72
CA THR A 338 16.24 -16.89 -19.93
C THR A 338 14.92 -16.75 -20.65
N ILE A 339 14.70 -15.62 -21.32
CA ILE A 339 13.47 -15.33 -22.07
C ILE A 339 13.40 -16.26 -23.29
N ILE A 340 14.49 -16.38 -24.05
CA ILE A 340 14.60 -17.30 -25.19
C ILE A 340 14.30 -18.74 -24.75
N ALA A 341 14.87 -19.18 -23.62
CA ALA A 341 14.62 -20.51 -23.07
C ALA A 341 13.15 -20.73 -22.67
N ASN A 342 12.48 -19.73 -22.06
CA ASN A 342 11.04 -19.81 -21.77
C ASN A 342 10.20 -19.89 -23.06
N VAL A 343 10.52 -19.10 -24.09
CA VAL A 343 9.81 -19.17 -25.38
C VAL A 343 9.94 -20.56 -26.01
N ILE A 344 11.13 -21.14 -26.02
CA ILE A 344 11.36 -22.51 -26.49
C ILE A 344 10.53 -23.51 -25.68
N GLU A 345 10.53 -23.37 -24.36
CA GLU A 345 9.76 -24.22 -23.45
C GLU A 345 8.25 -24.18 -23.73
N ASN A 346 7.70 -22.97 -23.92
CA ASN A 346 6.30 -22.75 -24.23
C ASN A 346 5.93 -23.47 -25.54
N ILE A 347 6.76 -23.36 -26.58
CA ILE A 347 6.51 -23.99 -27.88
C ILE A 347 6.65 -25.52 -27.82
N ILE A 348 7.65 -26.05 -27.12
CA ILE A 348 7.89 -27.50 -27.05
C ILE A 348 6.80 -28.19 -26.22
N ASN A 349 6.39 -27.59 -25.11
CA ASN A 349 5.46 -28.21 -24.15
C ASN A 349 3.99 -27.86 -24.40
N ASP A 350 3.68 -27.07 -25.43
CA ASP A 350 2.35 -26.50 -25.69
C ASP A 350 1.81 -25.71 -24.47
N ASP A 351 2.72 -25.12 -23.68
CA ASP A 351 2.40 -24.33 -22.50
C ASP A 351 2.23 -22.86 -22.87
N HIS A 352 1.07 -22.53 -23.45
CA HIS A 352 0.82 -21.20 -23.99
C HIS A 352 -0.10 -20.35 -23.12
N LEU A 353 0.26 -19.08 -22.98
CA LEU A 353 -0.69 -18.03 -22.63
C LEU A 353 -1.36 -17.53 -23.90
N VAL A 354 -2.68 -17.38 -23.85
CA VAL A 354 -3.50 -17.05 -25.02
C VAL A 354 -4.48 -15.97 -24.64
N ARG A 355 -4.75 -15.04 -25.56
CA ARG A 355 -5.93 -14.19 -25.50
C ARG A 355 -6.98 -14.72 -26.48
N PRO A 356 -7.98 -15.50 -26.03
CA PRO A 356 -8.94 -16.13 -26.92
C PRO A 356 -9.84 -15.10 -27.63
N ASP A 357 -10.29 -15.41 -28.84
CA ASP A 357 -11.20 -14.53 -29.61
C ASP A 357 -12.52 -14.24 -28.84
N TRP A 358 -13.02 -15.22 -28.09
CA TRP A 358 -14.24 -15.06 -27.29
C TRP A 358 -14.04 -14.16 -26.05
N ALA A 359 -12.80 -13.92 -25.61
CA ALA A 359 -12.52 -13.10 -24.43
C ALA A 359 -13.01 -11.67 -24.64
N VAL A 360 -12.75 -11.10 -25.82
CA VAL A 360 -13.24 -9.76 -26.20
C VAL A 360 -14.76 -9.68 -26.11
N THR A 361 -15.47 -10.69 -26.61
CA THR A 361 -16.93 -10.73 -26.56
C THR A 361 -17.43 -10.86 -25.12
N LEU A 362 -16.80 -11.70 -24.30
CA LEU A 362 -17.14 -11.85 -22.89
C LEU A 362 -16.93 -10.55 -22.10
N GLU A 363 -15.79 -9.89 -22.29
CA GLU A 363 -15.43 -8.60 -21.69
C GLU A 363 -16.52 -7.56 -21.99
N LEU A 364 -16.90 -7.41 -23.27
CA LEU A 364 -17.94 -6.48 -23.72
C LEU A 364 -19.31 -6.80 -23.10
N ILE A 365 -19.70 -8.07 -23.08
CA ILE A 365 -20.95 -8.52 -22.45
C ILE A 365 -20.94 -8.14 -20.96
N MET A 366 -19.84 -8.39 -20.25
CA MET A 366 -19.76 -8.11 -18.82
C MET A 366 -19.75 -6.62 -18.50
N ILE A 367 -19.13 -5.78 -19.34
CA ILE A 367 -19.26 -4.31 -19.23
C ILE A 367 -20.73 -3.90 -19.33
N ILE A 368 -21.47 -4.43 -20.31
CA ILE A 368 -22.89 -4.12 -20.51
C ILE A 368 -23.75 -4.64 -19.36
N VAL A 369 -23.52 -5.88 -18.91
CA VAL A 369 -24.27 -6.50 -17.81
C VAL A 369 -24.09 -5.72 -16.51
N PHE A 370 -22.86 -5.36 -16.15
CA PHE A 370 -22.60 -4.55 -14.96
C PHE A 370 -23.12 -3.13 -15.11
N GLY A 371 -23.04 -2.55 -16.31
CA GLY A 371 -23.66 -1.28 -16.65
C GLY A 371 -25.18 -1.26 -16.43
N LEU A 372 -25.88 -2.30 -16.90
CA LEU A 372 -27.32 -2.48 -16.70
C LEU A 372 -27.67 -2.74 -15.23
N TYR A 373 -26.87 -3.53 -14.52
CA TYR A 373 -27.01 -3.73 -13.07
C TYR A 373 -26.92 -2.39 -12.32
N ILE A 374 -25.96 -1.54 -12.67
CA ILE A 374 -25.79 -0.20 -12.10
C ILE A 374 -26.99 0.69 -12.45
N ALA A 375 -27.45 0.68 -13.69
CA ALA A 375 -28.54 1.53 -14.16
C ALA A 375 -29.92 1.13 -13.59
N LEU A 376 -30.17 -0.17 -13.41
CA LEU A 376 -31.50 -0.71 -13.12
C LEU A 376 -31.65 -1.23 -11.70
N VAL A 377 -30.63 -1.91 -11.14
CA VAL A 377 -30.77 -2.66 -9.89
C VAL A 377 -30.35 -1.79 -8.69
N ILE A 378 -29.18 -1.17 -8.74
CA ILE A 378 -28.65 -0.34 -7.63
C ILE A 378 -29.66 0.73 -7.16
N PRO A 379 -30.34 1.48 -8.05
CA PRO A 379 -31.29 2.52 -7.62
C PRO A 379 -32.53 1.97 -6.92
N GLN A 380 -32.86 0.68 -7.13
CA GLN A 380 -34.07 0.05 -6.61
C GLN A 380 -33.88 -0.61 -5.23
N ILE A 381 -32.63 -0.91 -4.85
CA ILE A 381 -32.32 -1.63 -3.60
C ILE A 381 -31.70 -0.73 -2.53
N LYS A 382 -31.66 -1.22 -1.28
CA LYS A 382 -31.02 -0.51 -0.16
C LYS A 382 -29.51 -0.50 -0.36
N ALA A 383 -28.84 0.60 0.01
CA ALA A 383 -27.41 0.80 -0.19
C ALA A 383 -26.55 -0.36 0.39
N GLY A 384 -26.88 -0.84 1.60
CA GLY A 384 -26.16 -1.96 2.20
C GLY A 384 -26.32 -3.29 1.43
N ILE A 385 -27.49 -3.54 0.83
CA ILE A 385 -27.72 -4.74 0.02
C ILE A 385 -27.00 -4.61 -1.33
N SER A 386 -27.07 -3.45 -2.00
CA SER A 386 -26.30 -3.22 -3.22
C SER A 386 -24.80 -3.34 -3.00
N ALA A 387 -24.29 -2.92 -1.84
CA ALA A 387 -22.87 -3.05 -1.49
C ALA A 387 -22.43 -4.52 -1.52
N ILE A 388 -23.19 -5.39 -0.84
CA ILE A 388 -22.90 -6.83 -0.74
C ILE A 388 -23.00 -7.48 -2.11
N VAL A 389 -24.07 -7.21 -2.87
CA VAL A 389 -24.26 -7.80 -4.21
C VAL A 389 -23.15 -7.35 -5.17
N SER A 390 -22.80 -6.06 -5.19
CA SER A 390 -21.70 -5.55 -6.00
C SER A 390 -20.35 -6.18 -5.63
N LEU A 391 -20.08 -6.36 -4.33
CA LEU A 391 -18.84 -7.00 -3.87
C LEU A 391 -18.77 -8.46 -4.32
N VAL A 392 -19.87 -9.21 -4.21
CA VAL A 392 -19.94 -10.61 -4.66
C VAL A 392 -19.70 -10.69 -6.18
N LEU A 393 -20.36 -9.84 -6.97
CA LEU A 393 -20.16 -9.80 -8.43
C LEU A 393 -18.70 -9.49 -8.80
N LEU A 394 -18.07 -8.55 -8.08
CA LEU A 394 -16.66 -8.19 -8.30
C LEU A 394 -15.73 -9.37 -7.99
N VAL A 395 -15.91 -10.02 -6.84
CA VAL A 395 -15.09 -11.15 -6.41
C VAL A 395 -15.26 -12.35 -7.35
N VAL A 396 -16.49 -12.65 -7.77
CA VAL A 396 -16.75 -13.72 -8.73
C VAL A 396 -16.10 -13.43 -10.08
N TRP A 397 -16.23 -12.20 -10.60
CA TRP A 397 -15.61 -11.82 -11.86
C TRP A 397 -14.08 -11.93 -11.81
N MET A 398 -13.45 -11.26 -10.84
CA MET A 398 -11.99 -11.29 -10.66
C MET A 398 -11.48 -12.72 -10.40
N GLY A 399 -12.16 -13.48 -9.55
CA GLY A 399 -11.80 -14.86 -9.26
C GLY A 399 -11.89 -15.76 -10.48
N THR A 400 -12.92 -15.56 -11.32
CA THR A 400 -13.10 -16.34 -12.55
C THR A 400 -12.01 -16.02 -13.58
N THR A 401 -11.69 -14.74 -13.79
CA THR A 401 -10.63 -14.36 -14.75
C THR A 401 -9.25 -14.83 -14.29
N ILE A 402 -8.93 -14.70 -13.01
CA ILE A 402 -7.67 -15.21 -12.43
C ILE A 402 -7.61 -16.74 -12.54
N TYR A 403 -8.71 -17.45 -12.28
CA TYR A 403 -8.77 -18.91 -12.43
C TYR A 403 -8.58 -19.35 -13.89
N LEU A 404 -9.25 -18.70 -14.85
CA LEU A 404 -9.08 -18.99 -16.27
C LEU A 404 -7.64 -18.77 -16.74
N PHE A 405 -6.99 -17.71 -16.23
CA PHE A 405 -5.59 -17.43 -16.50
C PHE A 405 -4.67 -18.50 -15.92
N ALA A 406 -4.78 -18.79 -14.62
CA ALA A 406 -3.88 -19.71 -13.94
C ALA A 406 -4.07 -21.17 -14.39
N ALA A 407 -5.31 -21.62 -14.58
CA ALA A 407 -5.62 -23.01 -14.91
C ALA A 407 -5.53 -23.33 -16.41
N TYR A 408 -5.92 -22.39 -17.28
CA TYR A 408 -6.01 -22.64 -18.72
C TYR A 408 -5.10 -21.74 -19.57
N GLY A 409 -4.42 -20.77 -18.97
CA GLY A 409 -3.59 -19.80 -19.71
C GLY A 409 -4.42 -18.78 -20.50
N TYR A 410 -5.71 -18.63 -20.21
CA TYR A 410 -6.59 -17.70 -20.93
C TYR A 410 -6.59 -16.32 -20.28
N TRP A 411 -6.06 -15.34 -21.00
CA TRP A 411 -6.10 -13.95 -20.59
C TRP A 411 -7.41 -13.29 -21.01
N VAL A 412 -8.22 -12.96 -20.00
CA VAL A 412 -9.45 -12.18 -20.10
C VAL A 412 -9.26 -10.91 -19.30
N LYS A 413 -9.45 -9.75 -19.93
CA LYS A 413 -9.22 -8.45 -19.29
C LYS A 413 -10.25 -8.21 -18.19
N ALA A 414 -9.81 -8.25 -16.94
CA ALA A 414 -10.71 -8.18 -15.79
C ALA A 414 -11.07 -6.74 -15.40
N LEU A 415 -10.18 -5.79 -15.69
CA LEU A 415 -10.23 -4.44 -15.15
C LEU A 415 -11.46 -3.65 -15.63
N TYR A 416 -11.82 -3.72 -16.92
CA TYR A 416 -12.90 -2.88 -17.46
C TYR A 416 -14.28 -3.17 -16.83
N PRO A 417 -14.75 -4.44 -16.77
CA PRO A 417 -15.96 -4.77 -16.02
C PRO A 417 -15.84 -4.45 -14.51
N ALA A 418 -14.68 -4.68 -13.91
CA ALA A 418 -14.47 -4.37 -12.49
C ALA A 418 -14.62 -2.86 -12.20
N LEU A 419 -14.03 -2.01 -13.04
CA LEU A 419 -14.05 -0.56 -12.89
C LEU A 419 -15.45 0.03 -13.03
N ILE A 420 -16.22 -0.41 -14.04
CA ILE A 420 -17.59 0.06 -14.19
C ILE A 420 -18.40 -0.28 -12.93
N LEU A 421 -18.25 -1.49 -12.39
CA LEU A 421 -18.95 -1.93 -11.18
C LEU A 421 -18.58 -1.08 -9.96
N ILE A 422 -17.29 -0.81 -9.75
CA ILE A 422 -16.78 -0.02 -8.62
C ILE A 422 -17.18 1.45 -8.75
N ILE A 423 -16.82 2.10 -9.87
CA ILE A 423 -17.07 3.53 -10.10
C ILE A 423 -18.57 3.80 -10.18
N GLY A 424 -19.33 2.97 -10.89
CA GLY A 424 -20.77 3.10 -11.00
C GLY A 424 -21.49 2.96 -9.66
N TYR A 425 -21.06 2.03 -8.81
CA TYR A 425 -21.57 1.93 -7.45
C TYR A 425 -21.31 3.21 -6.64
N ILE A 426 -20.05 3.69 -6.63
CA ILE A 426 -19.66 4.90 -5.90
C ILE A 426 -20.49 6.11 -6.37
N ILE A 427 -20.58 6.34 -7.67
CA ILE A 427 -21.28 7.51 -8.22
C ILE A 427 -22.78 7.49 -7.87
N ILE A 428 -23.46 6.35 -8.05
CA ILE A 428 -24.90 6.28 -7.78
C ILE A 428 -25.19 6.41 -6.28
N VAL A 429 -24.41 5.75 -5.42
CA VAL A 429 -24.61 5.83 -3.97
C VAL A 429 -24.31 7.23 -3.45
N SER A 430 -23.23 7.87 -3.91
CA SER A 430 -22.90 9.26 -3.55
C SER A 430 -23.99 10.24 -3.99
N LYS A 431 -24.48 10.13 -5.23
CA LYS A 431 -25.60 10.97 -5.71
C LYS A 431 -26.85 10.80 -4.84
N ARG A 432 -27.18 9.57 -4.45
CA ARG A 432 -28.32 9.27 -3.58
C ARG A 432 -28.13 9.87 -2.18
N TYR A 433 -26.93 9.81 -1.64
CA TYR A 433 -26.60 10.43 -0.35
C TYR A 433 -26.81 11.95 -0.40
N LEU A 434 -26.21 12.63 -1.38
CA LEU A 434 -26.32 14.08 -1.56
C LEU A 434 -27.75 14.57 -1.85
N LEU A 435 -28.55 13.80 -2.60
CA LEU A 435 -29.96 14.14 -2.82
C LEU A 435 -30.82 13.94 -1.56
N THR A 436 -30.44 13.01 -0.69
CA THR A 436 -31.14 12.76 0.57
C THR A 436 -30.92 13.91 1.56
N GLU A 437 -29.71 14.47 1.62
CA GLU A 437 -29.42 15.69 2.42
C GLU A 437 -30.27 16.88 1.98
N LYS A 438 -30.30 17.22 0.69
CA LYS A 438 -31.15 18.32 0.19
C LYS A 438 -32.64 18.14 0.48
N THR A 439 -33.09 16.90 0.67
CA THR A 439 -34.48 16.61 1.04
C THR A 439 -34.69 16.80 2.54
N LYS A 440 -33.70 16.47 3.38
CA LYS A 440 -33.71 16.76 4.82
C LYS A 440 -33.73 18.27 5.09
N ASP A 441 -32.92 19.06 4.37
CA ASP A 441 -32.86 20.52 4.53
C ASP A 441 -34.24 21.19 4.32
N ARG A 442 -35.03 20.69 3.36
CA ARG A 442 -36.41 21.18 3.13
C ARG A 442 -37.37 20.81 4.25
N ILE A 443 -37.23 19.60 4.80
CA ILE A 443 -38.05 19.15 5.94
C ILE A 443 -37.71 19.94 7.20
N GLU A 444 -36.44 20.31 7.37
CA GLU A 444 -35.99 21.18 8.46
C GLU A 444 -36.56 22.60 8.31
N ALA A 445 -36.60 23.16 7.11
CA ALA A 445 -37.24 24.46 6.85
C ALA A 445 -38.75 24.46 7.18
N ASP A 446 -39.50 23.42 6.78
CA ASP A 446 -40.92 23.27 7.10
C ASP A 446 -41.16 23.13 8.63
N SER A 447 -40.21 22.51 9.34
CA SER A 447 -40.24 22.39 10.81
C SER A 447 -40.07 23.74 11.51
N VAL A 448 -39.24 24.63 10.96
CA VAL A 448 -39.03 25.99 11.51
C VAL A 448 -40.32 26.81 11.44
N GLU A 449 -41.00 26.83 10.29
CA GLU A 449 -42.25 27.60 10.13
C GLU A 449 -43.37 27.08 11.03
N THR A 450 -43.45 25.75 11.20
CA THR A 450 -44.38 25.10 12.13
C THR A 450 -44.12 25.53 13.58
N ASN A 451 -42.85 25.57 14.00
CA ASN A 451 -42.48 25.99 15.36
C ASN A 451 -42.77 27.48 15.61
N LYS A 452 -42.58 28.36 14.60
CA LYS A 452 -42.97 29.79 14.70
C LYS A 452 -44.48 29.94 14.95
N MET A 453 -45.33 29.23 14.21
CA MET A 453 -46.78 29.31 14.38
C MET A 453 -47.25 28.77 15.74
N LEU A 454 -46.67 27.66 16.21
CA LEU A 454 -46.99 27.10 17.53
C LEU A 454 -46.55 28.04 18.67
N GLY A 455 -45.37 28.66 18.55
CA GLY A 455 -44.89 29.65 19.53
C GLY A 455 -45.81 30.87 19.63
N LEU A 456 -46.24 31.42 18.48
CA LEU A 456 -47.21 32.52 18.42
C LEU A 456 -48.56 32.16 19.05
N SER A 457 -49.04 30.95 18.80
CA SER A 457 -50.30 30.46 19.40
C SER A 457 -50.20 30.39 20.93
N PHE A 458 -49.12 29.83 21.48
CA PHE A 458 -48.90 29.77 22.93
C PHE A 458 -48.71 31.16 23.56
N GLN A 459 -48.03 32.07 22.87
CA GLN A 459 -47.85 33.44 23.33
C GLN A 459 -49.19 34.17 23.42
N GLY A 460 -50.06 34.02 22.42
CA GLY A 460 -51.42 34.58 22.42
C GLY A 460 -52.32 34.03 23.54
N GLN A 461 -52.09 32.79 23.97
CA GLN A 461 -52.79 32.17 25.11
C GLN A 461 -52.16 32.54 26.47
N GLY A 462 -51.07 33.32 26.49
CA GLY A 462 -50.37 33.74 27.69
C GLY A 462 -49.44 32.68 28.31
N LEU A 463 -49.21 31.56 27.60
CA LEU A 463 -48.36 30.43 27.98
C LEU A 463 -46.92 30.67 27.51
N LEU A 464 -46.28 31.69 28.10
CA LEU A 464 -45.03 32.27 27.61
C LEU A 464 -43.83 31.29 27.65
N ASP A 465 -43.80 30.35 28.60
CA ASP A 465 -42.73 29.34 28.69
C ASP A 465 -42.77 28.35 27.53
N MET A 466 -43.97 27.89 27.16
CA MET A 466 -44.15 27.00 26.01
C MET A 466 -43.90 27.75 24.70
N ALA A 467 -44.23 29.05 24.65
CA ALA A 467 -43.88 29.90 23.51
C ALA A 467 -42.35 30.01 23.35
N PHE A 468 -41.62 30.24 24.45
CA PHE A 468 -40.16 30.27 24.43
C PHE A 468 -39.56 28.94 23.97
N ASP A 469 -40.12 27.82 24.46
CA ASP A 469 -39.70 26.47 24.08
C ASP A 469 -39.86 26.15 22.59
N LYS A 470 -40.83 26.80 21.92
CA LYS A 470 -41.02 26.66 20.47
C LYS A 470 -40.14 27.62 19.69
N PHE A 471 -40.03 28.89 20.11
CA PHE A 471 -39.19 29.86 19.41
C PHE A 471 -37.70 29.56 19.51
N ARG A 472 -37.21 28.97 20.62
CA ARG A 472 -35.80 28.55 20.74
C ARG A 472 -35.40 27.40 19.80
N LYS A 473 -36.38 26.73 19.19
CA LYS A 473 -36.15 25.67 18.18
C LYS A 473 -36.09 26.23 16.76
N CYS A 474 -36.32 27.52 16.60
CA CYS A 474 -36.15 28.23 15.34
C CYS A 474 -34.76 28.87 15.28
N PRO A 475 -34.14 29.00 14.09
CA PRO A 475 -32.86 29.67 13.93
C PRO A 475 -32.98 31.14 14.34
N VAL A 476 -32.18 31.54 15.34
CA VAL A 476 -32.24 32.87 15.97
C VAL A 476 -31.53 33.93 15.12
N GLU A 477 -30.80 33.52 14.08
CA GLU A 477 -30.14 34.40 13.11
C GLU A 477 -31.15 35.12 12.21
N ASP A 478 -32.33 34.53 12.01
CA ASP A 478 -33.44 35.11 11.25
C ASP A 478 -34.06 36.29 12.02
N GLU A 479 -34.07 37.46 11.39
CA GLU A 479 -34.57 38.71 11.97
C GLU A 479 -36.03 38.58 12.44
N SER A 480 -36.85 37.80 11.73
CA SER A 480 -38.24 37.53 12.12
C SER A 480 -38.34 36.77 13.45
N VAL A 481 -37.41 35.85 13.74
CA VAL A 481 -37.37 35.09 15.00
C VAL A 481 -36.86 35.98 16.13
N LYS A 482 -35.87 36.85 15.87
CA LYS A 482 -35.40 37.84 16.84
C LYS A 482 -36.53 38.77 17.29
N GLU A 483 -37.40 39.19 16.37
CA GLU A 483 -38.57 39.99 16.71
C GLU A 483 -39.59 39.24 17.57
N LEU A 484 -39.88 37.98 17.24
CA LEU A 484 -40.79 37.14 18.04
C LEU A 484 -40.26 36.92 19.46
N LEU A 485 -38.99 36.58 19.60
CA LEU A 485 -38.33 36.40 20.89
C LEU A 485 -38.25 37.72 21.67
N TYR A 486 -37.98 38.85 21.01
CA TYR A 486 -37.93 40.16 21.68
C TYR A 486 -39.30 40.55 22.25
N ASN A 487 -40.37 40.35 21.48
CA ASN A 487 -41.74 40.58 21.94
C ASN A 487 -42.10 39.63 23.11
N LEU A 488 -41.66 38.37 23.06
CA LEU A 488 -41.83 37.43 24.15
C LEU A 488 -41.09 37.87 25.43
N GLY A 489 -39.87 38.41 25.29
CA GLY A 489 -39.11 39.00 26.40
C GLY A 489 -39.87 40.16 27.06
N LEU A 490 -40.49 41.03 26.25
CA LEU A 490 -41.34 42.12 26.75
C LEU A 490 -42.57 41.60 27.50
N ASP A 491 -43.16 40.47 27.05
CA ASP A 491 -44.26 39.83 27.75
C ASP A 491 -43.85 39.30 29.13
N PHE A 492 -42.65 38.73 29.24
CA PHE A 492 -42.09 38.31 30.53
C PHE A 492 -41.79 39.51 31.44
N GLU A 493 -41.28 40.62 30.91
CA GLU A 493 -41.10 41.87 31.67
C GLU A 493 -42.43 42.41 32.22
N ARG A 494 -43.48 42.45 31.38
CA ARG A 494 -44.82 42.92 31.77
C ARG A 494 -45.41 42.10 32.92
N LYS A 495 -45.10 40.79 32.97
CA LYS A 495 -45.51 39.89 34.06
C LYS A 495 -44.55 39.86 35.26
N ARG A 496 -43.55 40.76 35.31
CA ARG A 496 -42.50 40.84 36.34
C ARG A 496 -41.65 39.57 36.48
N MET A 497 -41.55 38.78 35.42
CA MET A 497 -40.74 37.55 35.37
C MET A 497 -39.34 37.86 34.83
N PHE A 498 -38.58 38.69 35.55
CA PHE A 498 -37.35 39.31 35.05
C PHE A 498 -36.25 38.29 34.70
N ASN A 499 -36.11 37.21 35.46
CA ASN A 499 -35.13 36.15 35.17
C ASN A 499 -35.43 35.43 33.83
N LYS A 500 -36.71 35.25 33.51
CA LYS A 500 -37.12 34.64 32.24
C LYS A 500 -36.96 35.61 31.08
N ALA A 501 -37.29 36.89 31.27
CA ALA A 501 -37.03 37.94 30.29
C ALA A 501 -35.53 38.01 29.95
N VAL A 502 -34.64 37.97 30.96
CA VAL A 502 -33.19 37.93 30.75
C VAL A 502 -32.76 36.69 29.96
N ALA A 503 -33.31 35.51 30.24
CA ALA A 503 -32.99 34.29 29.48
C ALA A 503 -33.38 34.39 28.00
N VAL A 504 -34.56 34.95 27.69
CA VAL A 504 -34.99 35.19 26.31
C VAL A 504 -34.05 36.19 25.62
N TYR A 505 -33.69 37.27 26.30
CA TYR A 505 -32.81 38.30 25.77
C TYR A 505 -31.36 37.83 25.58
N GLN A 506 -30.83 37.00 26.49
CA GLN A 506 -29.51 36.38 26.33
C GLN A 506 -29.47 35.43 25.14
N HIS A 507 -30.54 34.67 24.92
CA HIS A 507 -30.65 33.79 23.75
C HIS A 507 -30.61 34.57 22.43
N ILE A 508 -31.27 35.73 22.35
CA ILE A 508 -31.16 36.62 21.19
C ILE A 508 -29.73 37.20 21.07
N ASN A 509 -29.12 37.61 22.19
CA ASN A 509 -27.80 38.24 22.22
C ASN A 509 -26.66 37.28 21.80
N GLN A 510 -26.83 35.96 21.98
CA GLN A 510 -25.91 34.94 21.47
C GLN A 510 -25.83 34.94 19.93
N ALA A 511 -26.91 35.32 19.24
CA ALA A 511 -26.99 35.41 17.78
C ALA A 511 -26.67 36.82 17.23
N GLY A 512 -26.08 37.69 18.06
CA GLY A 512 -25.65 39.05 17.72
C GLY A 512 -26.49 40.18 18.36
N ASN A 513 -25.99 41.41 18.26
CA ASN A 513 -26.67 42.59 18.83
C ASN A 513 -28.04 42.82 18.15
N PHE A 514 -29.07 43.03 18.96
CA PHE A 514 -30.43 43.31 18.49
C PHE A 514 -31.14 44.31 19.40
N LYS A 515 -31.59 45.43 18.84
CA LYS A 515 -32.30 46.52 19.55
C LYS A 515 -31.57 46.97 20.84
N ASP A 516 -32.30 47.17 21.94
CA ASP A 516 -31.83 47.65 23.24
C ASP A 516 -31.54 46.52 24.26
N ILE A 517 -31.38 45.28 23.77
CA ILE A 517 -31.27 44.08 24.60
C ILE A 517 -30.10 44.14 25.59
N ALA A 518 -28.93 44.61 25.17
CA ALA A 518 -27.74 44.65 26.02
C ALA A 518 -27.94 45.54 27.27
N ASP A 519 -28.65 46.66 27.11
CA ASP A 519 -28.96 47.57 28.21
C ASP A 519 -30.11 47.04 29.08
N ARG A 520 -31.08 46.34 28.48
CA ARG A 520 -32.17 45.66 29.20
C ARG A 520 -31.65 44.52 30.08
N ILE A 521 -30.75 43.68 29.57
CA ILE A 521 -30.12 42.61 30.35
C ILE A 521 -29.44 43.21 31.59
N LYS A 522 -28.63 44.27 31.44
CA LYS A 522 -27.97 44.93 32.59
C LYS A 522 -28.96 45.45 33.63
N LYS A 523 -30.02 46.13 33.20
CA LYS A 523 -31.04 46.71 34.09
C LYS A 523 -31.86 45.63 34.81
N LEU A 524 -32.27 44.59 34.10
CA LEU A 524 -33.09 43.51 34.64
C LEU A 524 -32.29 42.58 35.56
N THR A 525 -31.02 42.34 35.25
CA THR A 525 -30.10 41.60 36.12
C THR A 525 -29.85 42.36 37.43
N ALA A 526 -29.60 43.67 37.39
CA ALA A 526 -29.45 44.48 38.61
C ALA A 526 -30.76 44.52 39.45
N ALA A 527 -31.92 44.58 38.81
CA ALA A 527 -33.22 44.55 39.49
C ALA A 527 -33.54 43.16 40.10
N GLY A 528 -33.06 42.08 39.49
CA GLY A 528 -33.12 40.71 40.04
C GLY A 528 -32.14 40.52 41.21
N GLU A 529 -30.90 41.01 41.07
CA GLU A 529 -29.84 40.92 42.09
C GLU A 529 -30.20 41.69 43.38
N THR A 530 -30.89 42.83 43.27
CA THR A 530 -31.29 43.65 44.44
C THR A 530 -32.39 42.99 45.30
N MET A 531 -33.16 42.05 44.75
CA MET A 531 -34.12 41.23 45.52
C MET A 531 -33.50 39.92 46.05
N ILE A 532 -32.31 39.53 45.57
CA ILE A 532 -31.61 38.29 45.93
C ILE A 532 -30.53 38.54 47.01
N PHE A 533 -29.93 39.72 47.05
CA PHE A 533 -28.84 40.06 47.98
C PHE A 533 -29.29 41.03 49.08
N GLY A 534 -29.97 40.51 50.10
CA GLY A 534 -30.13 41.18 51.39
C GLY A 534 -29.17 40.60 52.44
N LEU A 535 -28.12 41.37 52.78
CA LEU A 535 -27.22 41.26 53.94
C LEU A 535 -26.27 40.05 54.06
N SER A 536 -24.99 40.24 53.69
CA SER A 536 -23.83 40.16 54.63
C SER A 536 -22.50 40.37 53.88
N GLY A 537 -21.78 41.45 54.22
CA GLY A 537 -20.44 41.73 53.68
C GLY A 537 -19.98 43.19 53.66
N ALA A 538 -20.43 44.04 54.59
CA ALA A 538 -19.83 45.36 54.83
C ALA A 538 -19.11 45.39 56.20
N LYS A 539 -17.93 46.01 56.25
CA LYS A 539 -17.28 46.44 57.50
C LYS A 539 -18.16 47.47 58.22
N LYS A 540 -18.41 47.23 59.52
CA LYS A 540 -18.89 48.12 60.63
C LYS A 540 -20.19 48.92 60.35
N GLU A 541 -21.31 48.74 61.07
CA GLU A 541 -21.55 48.38 62.48
C GLU A 541 -22.77 47.44 62.66
N ALA A 542 -22.88 46.86 63.86
CA ALA A 542 -24.04 46.16 64.46
C ALA A 542 -24.28 44.66 64.13
N THR A 543 -23.60 43.82 64.92
CA THR A 543 -23.99 42.61 65.65
C THR A 543 -25.22 41.74 65.25
N VAL A 544 -24.96 40.41 65.28
CA VAL A 544 -25.83 39.23 65.58
C VAL A 544 -26.24 38.32 64.39
N ILE A 545 -25.41 37.28 64.16
CA ILE A 545 -25.67 35.82 64.04
C ILE A 545 -26.73 35.26 63.04
N MET A 546 -26.28 34.21 62.31
CA MET A 546 -26.98 33.10 61.58
C MET A 546 -27.54 33.37 60.17
N ASP A 547 -27.68 32.43 59.23
CA ASP A 547 -27.00 31.19 58.78
C ASP A 547 -27.79 30.71 57.52
N ASN A 548 -27.09 30.19 56.50
CA ASN A 548 -27.53 29.32 55.37
C ASN A 548 -28.72 29.64 54.41
N ALA A 549 -28.40 29.68 53.10
CA ALA A 549 -29.21 29.15 51.97
C ALA A 549 -28.29 28.97 50.73
N GLY A 550 -27.97 27.80 50.17
CA GLY A 550 -28.42 26.42 50.41
C GLY A 550 -28.50 25.55 49.13
N ILE A 551 -28.18 26.04 47.92
CA ILE A 551 -28.32 25.25 46.67
C ILE A 551 -26.97 25.14 45.95
N LYS A 552 -26.51 23.90 45.75
CA LYS A 552 -25.24 23.55 45.09
C LYS A 552 -25.50 23.00 43.66
N PRO A 553 -24.63 23.30 42.67
CA PRO A 553 -24.77 22.79 41.30
C PRO A 553 -24.65 21.26 41.24
N THR A 554 -25.34 20.59 40.30
CA THR A 554 -25.37 19.11 40.19
C THR A 554 -25.06 18.61 38.78
N LEU A 555 -24.48 17.41 38.66
CA LEU A 555 -24.36 16.63 37.41
C LEU A 555 -24.91 15.22 37.65
N GLY A 556 -25.99 14.85 36.97
CA GLY A 556 -26.75 13.65 37.29
C GLY A 556 -27.24 13.69 38.74
N ARG A 557 -26.90 12.69 39.55
CA ARG A 557 -27.25 12.68 40.99
C ARG A 557 -26.23 13.37 41.90
N TYR A 558 -25.08 13.80 41.38
CA TYR A 558 -23.97 14.22 42.20
C TYR A 558 -23.94 15.75 42.38
N GLU A 559 -23.73 16.21 43.61
CA GLU A 559 -23.50 17.63 43.91
C GLU A 559 -22.05 18.00 43.60
N ILE A 560 -21.84 19.04 42.79
CA ILE A 560 -20.52 19.56 42.45
C ILE A 560 -20.04 20.49 43.55
N VAL A 561 -18.90 20.15 44.13
CA VAL A 561 -18.29 20.88 45.26
C VAL A 561 -17.26 21.89 44.75
N LYS A 562 -16.32 21.44 43.90
CA LYS A 562 -15.26 22.28 43.29
C LYS A 562 -14.63 21.61 42.08
N GLU A 563 -13.98 22.36 41.19
CA GLU A 563 -13.13 21.83 40.11
C GLU A 563 -11.81 21.29 40.72
N LEU A 564 -11.41 20.07 40.32
CA LEU A 564 -10.13 19.45 40.72
C LEU A 564 -9.05 19.67 39.66
N GLY A 565 -9.42 19.72 38.38
CA GLY A 565 -8.49 20.00 37.29
C GLY A 565 -9.15 19.97 35.91
N ARG A 566 -8.44 20.52 34.91
CA ARG A 566 -8.89 20.60 33.52
C ARG A 566 -7.81 20.02 32.59
N GLY A 567 -8.18 19.05 31.77
CA GLY A 567 -7.29 18.39 30.81
C GLY A 567 -7.78 18.54 29.37
N ALA A 568 -7.01 17.97 28.43
CA ALA A 568 -7.32 17.98 26.99
C ALA A 568 -8.61 17.25 26.61
N MET A 569 -9.10 16.37 27.49
CA MET A 569 -10.32 15.57 27.29
C MET A 569 -11.48 16.01 28.20
N GLY A 570 -11.38 17.16 28.88
CA GLY A 570 -12.47 17.71 29.70
C GLY A 570 -12.08 18.06 31.14
N THR A 571 -13.09 18.30 31.98
CA THR A 571 -12.91 18.82 33.35
C THR A 571 -13.21 17.74 34.39
N VAL A 572 -12.42 17.67 35.46
CA VAL A 572 -12.65 16.79 36.60
C VAL A 572 -13.11 17.61 37.80
N PHE A 573 -14.23 17.23 38.39
CA PHE A 573 -14.82 17.90 39.56
C PHE A 573 -14.80 17.00 40.79
N LEU A 574 -14.68 17.60 41.96
CA LEU A 574 -15.03 16.97 43.23
C LEU A 574 -16.56 16.99 43.33
N GLY A 575 -17.15 15.80 43.37
CA GLY A 575 -18.57 15.60 43.54
C GLY A 575 -18.89 14.93 44.87
N LYS A 576 -20.15 15.04 45.30
CA LYS A 576 -20.68 14.33 46.46
C LYS A 576 -21.94 13.58 46.07
N ASP A 577 -21.97 12.27 46.32
CA ASP A 577 -23.18 11.46 46.18
C ASP A 577 -24.10 11.73 47.38
N PRO A 578 -25.27 12.37 47.20
CA PRO A 578 -26.16 12.73 48.30
C PRO A 578 -26.85 11.52 48.92
N ARG A 579 -26.93 10.37 48.23
CA ARG A 579 -27.64 9.18 48.72
C ARG A 579 -26.87 8.41 49.79
N ILE A 580 -25.54 8.44 49.70
CA ILE A 580 -24.62 7.68 50.56
C ILE A 580 -23.52 8.55 51.17
N ASN A 581 -23.60 9.86 50.96
CA ASN A 581 -22.69 10.87 51.52
C ASN A 581 -21.20 10.61 51.19
N ARG A 582 -20.91 10.16 49.97
CA ARG A 582 -19.57 9.80 49.50
C ARG A 582 -19.00 10.84 48.55
N GLU A 583 -17.75 11.21 48.73
CA GLU A 583 -17.02 12.04 47.77
C GLU A 583 -16.53 11.21 46.58
N VAL A 584 -16.61 11.80 45.39
CA VAL A 584 -16.24 11.17 44.12
C VAL A 584 -15.51 12.16 43.23
N ALA A 585 -14.66 11.67 42.33
CA ALA A 585 -14.15 12.46 41.22
C ALA A 585 -15.09 12.28 40.01
N ILE A 586 -15.49 13.37 39.37
CA ILE A 586 -16.42 13.36 38.22
C ILE A 586 -15.73 13.95 37.02
N LYS A 587 -15.37 13.11 36.05
CA LYS A 587 -14.78 13.53 34.78
C LYS A 587 -15.87 13.78 33.75
N THR A 588 -15.86 14.94 33.12
CA THR A 588 -16.85 15.33 32.10
C THR A 588 -16.23 15.40 30.71
N LEU A 589 -17.03 15.11 29.69
CA LEU A 589 -16.70 15.30 28.27
C LEU A 589 -17.72 16.26 27.66
N ARG A 590 -17.23 17.41 27.14
CA ARG A 590 -18.04 18.35 26.37
C ARG A 590 -18.04 17.95 24.90
N TYR A 591 -19.22 17.94 24.29
CA TYR A 591 -19.42 17.55 22.88
C TYR A 591 -19.24 18.68 21.86
N GLU A 592 -18.96 19.91 22.34
CA GLU A 592 -18.94 21.14 21.54
C GLU A 592 -17.84 21.19 20.46
N GLU A 593 -16.80 20.35 20.56
CA GLU A 593 -15.70 20.28 19.58
C GLU A 593 -15.79 19.11 18.59
N ILE A 594 -16.93 18.39 18.58
CA ILE A 594 -17.14 17.18 17.77
C ILE A 594 -18.22 17.47 16.73
N ASP A 595 -17.91 17.21 15.46
CA ASP A 595 -18.86 17.35 14.36
C ASP A 595 -20.15 16.56 14.64
N ALA A 596 -21.30 17.17 14.38
CA ALA A 596 -22.62 16.60 14.68
C ALA A 596 -22.83 15.21 14.05
N GLU A 597 -22.18 14.95 12.91
CA GLU A 597 -22.21 13.67 12.20
C GLU A 597 -21.46 12.53 12.91
N GLN A 598 -20.45 12.86 13.72
CA GLN A 598 -19.57 11.91 14.41
C GLN A 598 -19.93 11.75 15.89
N LEU A 599 -20.69 12.71 16.44
CA LEU A 599 -21.06 12.77 17.85
C LEU A 599 -21.74 11.48 18.36
N ALA A 600 -22.65 10.89 17.59
CA ALA A 600 -23.36 9.67 17.97
C ALA A 600 -22.42 8.44 18.08
N GLU A 601 -21.41 8.36 17.23
CA GLU A 601 -20.44 7.26 17.22
C GLU A 601 -19.41 7.40 18.35
N VAL A 602 -18.91 8.61 18.57
CA VAL A 602 -18.04 8.96 19.71
C VAL A 602 -18.74 8.58 21.01
N LYS A 603 -19.98 9.03 21.19
CA LYS A 603 -20.77 8.77 22.39
C LYS A 603 -20.98 7.29 22.65
N LYS A 604 -21.34 6.51 21.62
CA LYS A 604 -21.52 5.06 21.74
C LYS A 604 -20.23 4.33 22.13
N ARG A 605 -19.08 4.77 21.61
CA ARG A 605 -17.77 4.21 21.97
C ARG A 605 -17.37 4.59 23.39
N PHE A 606 -17.61 5.83 23.81
CA PHE A 606 -17.35 6.30 25.18
C PHE A 606 -18.05 5.45 26.23
N PHE A 607 -19.38 5.26 26.11
CA PHE A 607 -20.12 4.43 27.07
C PHE A 607 -19.68 2.97 27.06
N ARG A 608 -19.33 2.42 25.89
CA ARG A 608 -18.85 1.04 25.77
C ARG A 608 -17.48 0.82 26.44
N GLU A 609 -16.56 1.76 26.29
CA GLU A 609 -15.24 1.70 26.93
C GLU A 609 -15.33 1.92 28.43
N ALA A 610 -16.19 2.86 28.86
CA ALA A 610 -16.52 3.09 30.25
C ALA A 610 -17.16 1.87 30.93
N GLU A 611 -18.09 1.18 30.26
CA GLU A 611 -18.71 -0.05 30.77
C GLU A 611 -17.69 -1.20 30.88
N ALA A 612 -16.75 -1.30 29.91
CA ALA A 612 -15.69 -2.30 29.97
C ALA A 612 -14.75 -2.04 31.16
N ALA A 613 -14.29 -0.80 31.33
CA ALA A 613 -13.43 -0.41 32.44
C ALA A 613 -14.12 -0.58 33.81
N GLY A 614 -15.43 -0.33 33.90
CA GLY A 614 -16.20 -0.52 35.14
C GLY A 614 -16.31 -1.97 35.63
N LYS A 615 -15.94 -2.97 34.80
CA LYS A 615 -15.89 -4.40 35.18
C LYS A 615 -14.61 -4.78 35.91
N LEU A 616 -13.59 -3.92 35.90
CA LEU A 616 -12.31 -4.19 36.55
C LEU A 616 -12.41 -3.92 38.05
N SER A 617 -11.99 -4.89 38.86
CA SER A 617 -11.87 -4.74 40.31
C SER A 617 -10.48 -5.17 40.74
N HIS A 618 -9.58 -4.19 40.90
CA HIS A 618 -8.19 -4.42 41.28
C HIS A 618 -7.71 -3.26 42.17
N PRO A 619 -6.94 -3.53 43.24
CA PRO A 619 -6.48 -2.49 44.17
C PRO A 619 -5.70 -1.37 43.47
N ASN A 620 -4.93 -1.70 42.42
CA ASN A 620 -4.15 -0.73 41.65
C ASN A 620 -4.85 -0.13 40.41
N ILE A 621 -6.16 -0.33 40.24
CA ILE A 621 -6.94 0.27 39.14
C ILE A 621 -7.99 1.20 39.75
N VAL A 622 -8.20 2.37 39.12
CA VAL A 622 -9.23 3.32 39.57
C VAL A 622 -10.63 2.71 39.45
N THR A 623 -11.41 2.76 40.53
CA THR A 623 -12.77 2.23 40.54
C THR A 623 -13.76 3.22 39.93
N ILE A 624 -14.51 2.79 38.93
CA ILE A 624 -15.60 3.56 38.31
C ILE A 624 -16.91 3.21 39.04
N TYR A 625 -17.60 4.21 39.57
CA TYR A 625 -18.85 4.03 40.30
C TYR A 625 -20.09 4.23 39.44
N ASP A 626 -20.05 5.17 38.50
CA ASP A 626 -21.20 5.51 37.67
C ASP A 626 -20.76 6.19 36.37
N VAL A 627 -21.57 6.05 35.32
CA VAL A 627 -21.37 6.69 34.02
C VAL A 627 -22.73 7.10 33.47
N GLY A 628 -22.87 8.34 33.06
CA GLY A 628 -24.15 8.86 32.60
C GLY A 628 -24.02 10.07 31.68
N GLU A 629 -25.17 10.64 31.36
CA GLU A 629 -25.29 11.85 30.56
C GLU A 629 -26.28 12.82 31.20
N ASP A 630 -25.95 14.11 31.20
CA ASP A 630 -26.82 15.18 31.66
C ASP A 630 -26.56 16.46 30.85
N TYR A 631 -27.60 17.16 30.37
CA TYR A 631 -27.51 18.39 29.55
C TYR A 631 -26.45 18.36 28.43
N ASP A 632 -26.39 17.28 27.63
CA ASP A 632 -25.39 17.09 26.56
C ASP A 632 -23.93 17.09 27.07
N ILE A 633 -23.72 16.60 28.30
CA ILE A 633 -22.40 16.35 28.90
C ILE A 633 -22.37 14.90 29.38
N ALA A 634 -21.44 14.10 28.82
CA ALA A 634 -21.14 12.79 29.40
C ALA A 634 -20.32 12.98 30.68
N TYR A 635 -20.65 12.21 31.72
CA TYR A 635 -19.89 12.18 32.96
C TYR A 635 -19.53 10.75 33.39
N MET A 636 -18.40 10.62 34.06
CA MET A 636 -17.93 9.41 34.71
C MET A 636 -17.57 9.73 36.16
N ALA A 637 -18.30 9.14 37.11
CA ALA A 637 -18.01 9.23 38.53
C ALA A 637 -17.10 8.07 38.94
N MET A 638 -15.95 8.39 39.52
CA MET A 638 -14.92 7.46 39.94
C MET A 638 -14.47 7.74 41.36
N GLU A 639 -13.68 6.83 41.94
CA GLU A 639 -13.07 7.06 43.25
C GLU A 639 -12.22 8.33 43.27
N LEU A 640 -12.36 9.11 44.35
CA LEU A 640 -11.54 10.28 44.57
C LEU A 640 -10.16 9.84 45.06
N LEU A 641 -9.12 10.17 44.29
CA LEU A 641 -7.74 9.83 44.60
C LEU A 641 -7.06 11.01 45.30
N ASP A 642 -6.54 10.75 46.50
CA ASP A 642 -5.75 11.73 47.27
C ASP A 642 -4.25 11.44 47.10
N GLY A 643 -3.63 12.10 46.12
CA GLY A 643 -2.25 11.83 45.72
C GLY A 643 -1.76 12.72 44.58
N SER A 644 -0.61 12.38 44.03
CA SER A 644 -0.02 13.06 42.86
C SER A 644 0.22 12.07 41.71
N ASP A 645 0.09 12.54 40.47
CA ASP A 645 0.47 11.75 39.30
C ASP A 645 2.00 11.64 39.14
N LEU A 646 2.45 10.67 38.35
CA LEU A 646 3.87 10.43 38.14
C LEU A 646 4.58 11.49 37.28
N ALA A 647 3.86 12.36 36.57
CA ALA A 647 4.50 13.36 35.70
C ALA A 647 5.34 14.37 36.51
N LYS A 648 5.01 14.57 37.79
CA LYS A 648 5.83 15.35 38.73
C LYS A 648 7.22 14.75 38.93
N TYR A 649 7.40 13.44 38.74
CA TYR A 649 8.65 12.73 38.98
C TYR A 649 9.41 12.37 37.69
N CYS A 650 9.02 12.94 36.55
CA CYS A 650 9.69 12.73 35.26
C CYS A 650 10.75 13.80 34.94
N LYS A 651 11.11 14.67 35.88
CA LYS A 651 12.16 15.69 35.71
C LYS A 651 13.37 15.32 36.54
N LYS A 652 14.57 15.64 36.05
CA LYS A 652 15.85 15.29 36.68
C LYS A 652 15.94 15.78 38.14
N GLU A 653 15.32 16.91 38.45
CA GLU A 653 15.33 17.52 39.79
C GLU A 653 14.32 16.86 40.76
N SER A 654 13.45 15.98 40.27
CA SER A 654 12.35 15.39 41.04
C SER A 654 12.19 13.87 40.84
N LEU A 655 13.25 13.17 40.40
CA LEU A 655 13.22 11.71 40.23
C LEU A 655 12.97 11.00 41.57
N LEU A 656 12.27 9.87 41.51
CA LEU A 656 12.09 8.98 42.65
C LEU A 656 13.34 8.12 42.88
N PRO A 657 13.58 7.65 44.12
CA PRO A 657 14.54 6.59 44.38
C PRO A 657 14.26 5.36 43.51
N VAL A 658 15.30 4.66 43.05
CA VAL A 658 15.14 3.53 42.12
C VAL A 658 14.27 2.43 42.70
N GLU A 659 14.40 2.15 44.00
CA GLU A 659 13.59 1.18 44.72
C GLU A 659 12.10 1.54 44.67
N GLU A 660 11.80 2.83 44.75
CA GLU A 660 10.44 3.37 44.68
C GLU A 660 9.89 3.33 43.26
N VAL A 661 10.72 3.65 42.25
CA VAL A 661 10.36 3.48 40.82
C VAL A 661 9.99 2.02 40.54
N VAL A 662 10.82 1.07 41.01
CA VAL A 662 10.57 -0.36 40.82
C VAL A 662 9.28 -0.81 41.50
N ARG A 663 9.02 -0.36 42.74
CA ARG A 663 7.78 -0.66 43.48
C ARG A 663 6.54 -0.17 42.72
N VAL A 664 6.59 1.06 42.22
CA VAL A 664 5.50 1.68 41.49
C VAL A 664 5.24 0.96 40.17
N VAL A 665 6.28 0.79 39.35
CA VAL A 665 6.17 0.17 38.02
C VAL A 665 5.74 -1.30 38.12
N SER A 666 6.19 -2.04 39.14
CA SER A 666 5.73 -3.42 39.40
C SER A 666 4.24 -3.47 39.74
N SER A 667 3.73 -2.50 40.51
CA SER A 667 2.30 -2.39 40.83
C SER A 667 1.45 -2.09 39.59
N VAL A 668 1.95 -1.22 38.69
CA VAL A 668 1.31 -0.93 37.41
C VAL A 668 1.34 -2.15 36.49
N ALA A 669 2.44 -2.88 36.43
CA ALA A 669 2.55 -4.11 35.65
C ALA A 669 1.55 -5.18 36.10
N GLY A 670 1.33 -5.33 37.42
CA GLY A 670 0.29 -6.20 37.97
C GLY A 670 -1.14 -5.77 37.60
N ALA A 671 -1.44 -4.46 37.65
CA ALA A 671 -2.72 -3.93 37.20
C ALA A 671 -2.97 -4.19 35.70
N LEU A 672 -1.95 -4.01 34.87
CA LEU A 672 -2.03 -4.29 33.43
C LEU A 672 -2.27 -5.78 33.15
N ASP A 673 -1.57 -6.67 33.85
CA ASP A 673 -1.76 -8.12 33.74
C ASP A 673 -3.22 -8.52 34.02
N TYR A 674 -3.79 -8.00 35.11
CA TYR A 674 -5.18 -8.22 35.48
C TYR A 674 -6.16 -7.70 34.41
N ALA A 675 -5.93 -6.49 33.90
CA ALA A 675 -6.78 -5.91 32.86
C ALA A 675 -6.72 -6.71 31.54
N HIS A 676 -5.50 -7.11 31.13
CA HIS A 676 -5.27 -7.90 29.90
C HIS A 676 -5.93 -9.28 29.99
N ALA A 677 -5.88 -9.93 31.16
CA ALA A 677 -6.57 -11.19 31.41
C ALA A 677 -8.10 -11.07 31.29
N ASN A 678 -8.65 -9.88 31.53
CA ASN A 678 -10.07 -9.56 31.34
C ASN A 678 -10.37 -8.99 29.93
N GLY A 679 -9.42 -9.05 28.99
CA GLY A 679 -9.59 -8.62 27.61
C GLY A 679 -9.60 -7.10 27.40
N ILE A 680 -9.14 -6.33 28.39
CA ILE A 680 -9.12 -4.86 28.37
C ILE A 680 -7.68 -4.39 28.21
N VAL A 681 -7.42 -3.57 27.18
CA VAL A 681 -6.11 -2.96 26.91
C VAL A 681 -6.22 -1.46 27.16
N HIS A 682 -5.27 -0.89 27.90
CA HIS A 682 -5.30 0.50 28.37
C HIS A 682 -5.09 1.52 27.25
N ARG A 683 -4.05 1.31 26.42
CA ARG A 683 -3.65 2.08 25.23
C ARG A 683 -3.14 3.51 25.44
N ASP A 684 -3.31 4.09 26.62
CA ASP A 684 -2.82 5.43 26.98
C ASP A 684 -2.00 5.43 28.29
N ILE A 685 -1.07 4.48 28.44
CA ILE A 685 -0.17 4.45 29.61
C ILE A 685 0.85 5.58 29.50
N LYS A 686 0.84 6.47 30.50
CA LYS A 686 1.75 7.62 30.65
C LYS A 686 1.79 8.08 32.10
N PRO A 687 2.77 8.89 32.52
CA PRO A 687 2.93 9.30 33.92
C PRO A 687 1.70 10.03 34.49
N ALA A 688 1.03 10.86 33.68
CA ALA A 688 -0.17 11.59 34.09
C ALA A 688 -1.39 10.69 34.42
N ASN A 689 -1.37 9.42 34.02
CA ASN A 689 -2.45 8.45 34.25
C ASN A 689 -2.11 7.44 35.37
N ILE A 690 -0.97 7.60 36.04
CA ILE A 690 -0.54 6.76 37.15
C ILE A 690 -0.41 7.65 38.38
N MET A 691 -1.22 7.39 39.41
CA MET A 691 -1.22 8.16 40.65
C MET A 691 -0.59 7.38 41.80
N VAL A 692 0.21 8.09 42.59
CA VAL A 692 0.70 7.63 43.88
C VAL A 692 -0.07 8.36 44.97
N LEU A 693 -0.82 7.62 45.77
CA LEU A 693 -1.63 8.15 46.86
C LEU A 693 -0.76 8.52 48.05
N ASN A 694 -1.26 9.40 48.91
CA ASN A 694 -0.59 9.76 50.16
C ASN A 694 -0.39 8.54 51.09
N SER A 695 -1.20 7.49 50.93
CA SER A 695 -1.05 6.18 51.60
C SER A 695 0.10 5.33 51.04
N GLY A 696 0.71 5.72 49.93
CA GLY A 696 1.71 4.96 49.19
C GLY A 696 1.14 3.97 48.18
N GLU A 697 -0.18 3.84 48.06
CA GLU A 697 -0.83 3.00 47.06
C GLU A 697 -0.69 3.59 45.64
N VAL A 698 -0.61 2.72 44.65
CA VAL A 698 -0.52 3.10 43.22
C VAL A 698 -1.83 2.82 42.53
N LYS A 699 -2.36 3.78 41.78
CA LYS A 699 -3.63 3.67 41.03
C LYS A 699 -3.42 4.03 39.56
N VAL A 700 -3.84 3.15 38.66
CA VAL A 700 -3.88 3.40 37.22
C VAL A 700 -5.27 3.93 36.84
N ALA A 701 -5.32 5.10 36.22
CA ALA A 701 -6.53 5.79 35.80
C ALA A 701 -6.66 5.85 34.27
N ASP A 702 -7.84 6.20 33.75
CA ASP A 702 -8.10 6.47 32.33
C ASP A 702 -7.97 5.27 31.36
N PHE A 703 -8.42 4.08 31.79
CA PHE A 703 -8.50 2.90 30.92
C PHE A 703 -9.37 3.12 29.67
N GLY A 704 -8.74 3.10 28.49
CA GLY A 704 -9.38 2.89 27.19
C GLY A 704 -10.10 4.10 26.57
N ILE A 705 -10.55 5.09 27.35
CA ILE A 705 -11.44 6.19 26.94
C ILE A 705 -10.87 7.10 25.83
N ALA A 706 -9.55 7.13 25.66
CA ALA A 706 -8.85 8.06 24.78
C ALA A 706 -9.07 7.80 23.27
N ARG A 707 -9.43 6.58 22.86
CA ARG A 707 -9.52 6.21 21.43
C ARG A 707 -10.79 6.72 20.75
N VAL A 708 -11.82 7.04 21.54
CA VAL A 708 -13.12 7.50 21.08
C VAL A 708 -13.01 8.73 20.17
N MET A 709 -12.12 9.67 20.49
CA MET A 709 -11.94 10.93 19.78
C MET A 709 -10.82 10.91 18.73
N ALA A 710 -9.82 10.03 18.89
CA ALA A 710 -8.65 9.99 18.01
C ALA A 710 -8.95 9.47 16.59
N THR A 711 -10.04 8.72 16.40
CA THR A 711 -10.42 8.17 15.07
C THR A 711 -11.06 9.23 14.17
N SER A 712 -11.57 10.31 14.75
CA SER A 712 -12.32 11.37 14.07
C SER A 712 -11.43 12.47 13.46
N LYS A 713 -10.25 12.72 14.06
CA LYS A 713 -9.33 13.80 13.64
C LYS A 713 -8.16 13.34 12.75
N THR A 714 -8.12 12.08 12.30
CA THR A 714 -7.09 11.62 11.35
C THR A 714 -7.20 12.24 9.95
N GLN A 715 -8.28 12.97 9.64
CA GLN A 715 -8.40 13.73 8.38
C GLN A 715 -7.60 15.04 8.37
N THR A 716 -7.10 15.53 9.51
CA THR A 716 -6.33 16.80 9.59
C THR A 716 -4.87 16.65 10.00
N GLY A 717 -4.36 15.41 10.15
CA GLY A 717 -2.95 15.16 10.44
C GLY A 717 -2.48 15.57 11.85
N VAL A 718 -3.38 16.01 12.73
CA VAL A 718 -3.07 16.33 14.13
C VAL A 718 -3.39 15.13 15.00
N VAL A 719 -2.36 14.36 15.39
CA VAL A 719 -2.49 13.31 16.40
C VAL A 719 -2.84 13.96 17.74
N LEU A 720 -4.05 13.73 18.24
CA LEU A 720 -4.46 14.18 19.57
C LEU A 720 -3.80 13.28 20.62
N GLY A 721 -2.67 13.71 21.16
CA GLY A 721 -1.92 13.04 22.23
C GLY A 721 -0.45 13.40 22.23
N THR A 722 0.29 13.02 23.27
CA THR A 722 1.75 13.07 23.27
C THR A 722 2.25 11.74 22.68
N PRO A 723 2.63 11.67 21.39
CA PRO A 723 2.99 10.40 20.73
C PRO A 723 4.18 9.69 21.39
N SER A 724 4.93 10.36 22.27
CA SER A 724 6.12 9.84 22.95
C SER A 724 5.95 8.51 23.70
N TYR A 725 4.73 8.14 24.11
CA TYR A 725 4.46 6.89 24.84
C TYR A 725 3.78 5.80 24.00
N MET A 726 3.46 6.08 22.73
CA MET A 726 2.81 5.11 21.87
C MET A 726 3.77 3.98 21.48
N SER A 727 3.24 2.77 21.37
CA SER A 727 3.99 1.63 20.84
C SER A 727 4.16 1.71 19.31
N PRO A 728 5.19 1.05 18.73
CA PRO A 728 5.40 0.96 17.29
C PRO A 728 4.17 0.49 16.52
N GLU A 729 3.46 -0.50 17.05
CA GLU A 729 2.24 -1.06 16.47
C GLU A 729 1.03 -0.09 16.55
N GLN A 730 0.95 0.76 17.58
CA GLN A 730 -0.04 1.84 17.65
C GLN A 730 0.22 2.90 16.58
N ILE A 731 1.48 3.29 16.37
CA ILE A 731 1.86 4.28 15.35
C ILE A 731 1.62 3.72 13.94
N ALA A 732 1.95 2.44 13.72
CA ALA A 732 1.77 1.77 12.43
C ALA A 732 0.32 1.36 12.13
N GLY A 733 -0.64 1.63 13.03
CA GLY A 733 -2.04 1.23 12.86
C GLY A 733 -2.27 -0.28 12.84
N LYS A 734 -1.34 -1.07 13.40
CA LYS A 734 -1.41 -2.53 13.48
C LYS A 734 -2.31 -2.97 14.65
N LYS A 735 -2.56 -4.27 14.78
CA LYS A 735 -3.36 -4.82 15.89
C LYS A 735 -2.64 -4.55 17.23
N VAL A 736 -3.35 -3.89 18.14
CA VAL A 736 -2.87 -3.51 19.49
C VAL A 736 -3.40 -4.51 20.52
N ASP A 737 -2.51 -5.13 21.29
CA ASP A 737 -2.82 -6.01 22.42
C ASP A 737 -2.10 -5.56 23.70
N GLY A 738 -2.16 -6.35 24.78
CA GLY A 738 -1.58 -5.97 26.06
C GLY A 738 -0.08 -5.65 26.03
N ARG A 739 0.66 -6.18 25.06
CA ARG A 739 2.11 -5.95 24.91
C ARG A 739 2.43 -4.52 24.46
N SER A 740 1.44 -3.81 23.92
CA SER A 740 1.54 -2.38 23.64
C SER A 740 1.56 -1.56 24.92
N ASP A 741 0.75 -1.91 25.93
CA ASP A 741 0.76 -1.23 27.23
C ASP A 741 2.08 -1.46 27.98
N LEU A 742 2.67 -2.65 27.83
CA LEU A 742 3.98 -2.96 28.42
C LEU A 742 5.10 -2.15 27.77
N PHE A 743 5.04 -1.89 26.45
CA PHE A 743 5.98 -0.97 25.80
C PHE A 743 5.83 0.45 26.35
N SER A 744 4.59 0.95 26.45
CA SER A 744 4.31 2.27 27.03
C SER A 744 4.79 2.38 28.48
N LEU A 745 4.62 1.32 29.28
CA LEU A 745 5.17 1.24 30.63
C LEU A 745 6.70 1.23 30.63
N GLY A 746 7.35 0.64 29.62
CA GLY A 746 8.79 0.73 29.41
C GLY A 746 9.27 2.16 29.15
N VAL A 747 8.50 2.95 28.40
CA VAL A 747 8.78 4.38 28.20
C VAL A 747 8.67 5.14 29.53
N VAL A 748 7.63 4.87 30.32
CA VAL A 748 7.45 5.46 31.66
C VAL A 748 8.60 5.09 32.60
N LEU A 749 9.00 3.81 32.63
CA LEU A 749 10.11 3.33 33.45
C LEU A 749 11.43 4.02 33.05
N TYR A 750 11.71 4.13 31.75
CA TYR A 750 12.89 4.83 31.24
C TYR A 750 12.93 6.30 31.71
N GLU A 751 11.79 6.99 31.62
CA GLU A 751 11.69 8.41 31.98
C GLU A 751 11.77 8.63 33.50
N LEU A 752 11.19 7.74 34.31
CA LEU A 752 11.31 7.80 35.78
C LEU A 752 12.73 7.51 36.28
N LEU A 753 13.54 6.77 35.51
CA LEU A 753 14.93 6.47 35.86
C LEU A 753 15.92 7.54 35.39
N SER A 754 15.63 8.22 34.27
CA SER A 754 16.59 9.14 33.62
C SER A 754 16.17 10.61 33.62
N GLY A 755 14.87 10.89 33.78
CA GLY A 755 14.28 12.21 33.56
C GLY A 755 14.19 12.62 32.09
N ASP A 756 14.55 11.73 31.16
CA ASP A 756 14.49 11.93 29.72
C ASP A 756 13.63 10.85 29.07
N LYS A 757 13.01 11.15 27.93
CA LYS A 757 12.27 10.15 27.14
C LYS A 757 13.22 9.34 26.26
N PRO A 758 12.94 8.04 26.00
CA PRO A 758 13.79 7.19 25.16
C PRO A 758 13.77 7.59 23.69
N PHE A 759 12.70 8.27 23.23
CA PHE A 759 12.56 8.72 21.84
C PHE A 759 12.14 10.19 21.82
N ASN A 760 12.90 11.01 21.10
CA ASN A 760 12.66 12.43 20.89
C ASN A 760 12.81 12.75 19.39
N GLY A 761 12.30 13.89 18.93
CA GLY A 761 12.48 14.34 17.55
C GLY A 761 11.97 15.76 17.34
N ASP A 762 12.60 16.51 16.44
CA ASP A 762 12.29 17.92 16.16
C ASP A 762 10.95 18.12 15.45
N SER A 763 10.36 17.03 14.94
CA SER A 763 9.01 16.99 14.37
C SER A 763 8.25 15.76 14.83
N ILE A 764 6.92 15.81 14.75
CA ILE A 764 6.04 14.66 15.04
C ILE A 764 6.40 13.44 14.18
N ALA A 765 6.74 13.67 12.89
CA ALA A 765 7.16 12.60 11.98
C ALA A 765 8.49 11.96 12.42
N THR A 766 9.47 12.77 12.84
CA THR A 766 10.76 12.30 13.35
C THR A 766 10.58 11.49 14.65
N LEU A 767 9.72 11.96 15.55
CA LEU A 767 9.40 11.25 16.78
C LEU A 767 8.73 9.89 16.48
N MET A 768 7.76 9.86 15.56
CA MET A 768 7.12 8.60 15.14
C MET A 768 8.13 7.61 14.54
N TYR A 769 9.01 8.08 13.67
CA TYR A 769 10.08 7.27 13.09
C TYR A 769 11.01 6.70 14.17
N ASN A 770 11.42 7.53 15.15
CA ASN A 770 12.29 7.09 16.23
C ASN A 770 11.62 6.05 17.13
N ILE A 771 10.31 6.18 17.37
CA ILE A 771 9.55 5.17 18.10
C ILE A 771 9.48 3.86 17.30
N THR A 772 9.34 3.88 15.97
CA THR A 772 9.23 2.64 15.19
C THR A 772 10.57 1.97 14.88
N SER A 773 11.65 2.74 14.77
CA SER A 773 12.88 2.27 14.10
C SER A 773 14.16 2.48 14.89
N SER A 774 14.24 3.49 15.76
CA SER A 774 15.48 3.84 16.46
C SER A 774 15.60 3.09 17.79
N PRO A 775 16.80 2.58 18.14
CA PRO A 775 17.04 2.04 19.49
C PRO A 775 17.01 3.18 20.53
N PRO A 776 16.56 2.92 21.77
CA PRO A 776 16.65 3.91 22.84
C PRO A 776 18.12 4.13 23.23
N PRO A 777 18.51 5.35 23.67
CA PRO A 777 19.82 5.57 24.28
C PRO A 777 20.02 4.68 25.51
N SER A 778 21.27 4.35 25.82
CA SER A 778 21.56 3.51 27.00
C SER A 778 21.30 4.29 28.28
N LEU A 779 20.51 3.73 29.20
CA LEU A 779 20.25 4.34 30.51
C LEU A 779 21.54 4.59 31.30
N ARG A 780 22.57 3.75 31.12
CA ARG A 780 23.87 3.91 31.78
C ARG A 780 24.68 5.10 31.26
N GLU A 781 24.46 5.52 30.01
CA GLU A 781 25.06 6.74 29.48
C GLU A 781 24.40 7.99 30.07
N LEU A 782 23.15 7.89 30.52
CA LEU A 782 22.39 9.00 31.11
C LEU A 782 22.56 9.12 32.63
N SER A 783 22.75 8.01 33.34
CA SER A 783 23.02 8.02 34.78
C SER A 783 23.76 6.76 35.24
N SER A 784 24.92 6.94 35.87
CA SER A 784 25.73 5.83 36.43
C SER A 784 25.12 5.21 37.69
N ASN A 785 24.08 5.82 38.28
CA ASN A 785 23.45 5.37 39.53
C ASN A 785 22.34 4.32 39.31
N ILE A 786 22.06 3.95 38.06
CA ILE A 786 21.03 2.96 37.72
C ILE A 786 21.60 1.53 37.90
N PRO A 787 20.96 0.65 38.69
CA PRO A 787 21.34 -0.75 38.84
C PRO A 787 21.48 -1.49 37.51
N GLU A 788 22.55 -2.28 37.38
CA GLU A 788 22.86 -3.01 36.13
C GLU A 788 21.75 -3.96 35.70
N LYS A 789 21.06 -4.56 36.67
CA LYS A 789 19.97 -5.51 36.44
C LYS A 789 18.71 -4.87 35.82
N LEU A 790 18.53 -3.54 35.92
CA LEU A 790 17.36 -2.85 35.36
C LEU A 790 17.48 -2.55 33.87
N VAL A 791 18.71 -2.39 33.36
CA VAL A 791 18.98 -2.08 31.95
C VAL A 791 18.35 -3.13 30.99
N PRO A 792 18.60 -4.45 31.14
CA PRO A 792 18.03 -5.43 30.22
C PRO A 792 16.50 -5.53 30.32
N ILE A 793 15.90 -5.18 31.47
CA ILE A 793 14.45 -5.15 31.64
C ILE A 793 13.85 -4.02 30.79
N VAL A 794 14.45 -2.83 30.82
CA VAL A 794 14.00 -1.67 30.03
C VAL A 794 14.20 -1.93 28.54
N GLU A 795 15.36 -2.46 28.13
CA GLU A 795 15.62 -2.81 26.72
C GLU A 795 14.61 -3.82 26.18
N LYS A 796 14.26 -4.84 26.97
CA LYS A 796 13.26 -5.83 26.60
C LYS A 796 11.85 -5.23 26.47
N LEU A 797 11.47 -4.28 27.32
CA LEU A 797 10.19 -3.56 27.19
C LEU A 797 10.15 -2.66 25.94
N LEU A 798 11.28 -2.02 25.61
CA LEU A 798 11.41 -1.08 24.49
C LEU A 798 11.78 -1.74 23.15
N SER A 799 11.83 -3.08 23.10
CA SER A 799 12.03 -3.82 21.86
C SER A 799 10.98 -3.45 20.80
N LYS A 800 11.40 -3.24 19.57
CA LYS A 800 10.45 -2.94 18.47
C LYS A 800 9.67 -4.16 18.03
N ASP A 801 10.27 -5.34 18.15
CA ASP A 801 9.61 -6.62 17.94
C ASP A 801 8.74 -6.98 19.15
N VAL A 802 7.44 -7.14 18.91
CA VAL A 802 6.43 -7.42 19.93
C VAL A 802 6.65 -8.81 20.57
N GLU A 803 7.16 -9.78 19.80
CA GLU A 803 7.42 -11.15 20.30
C GLU A 803 8.65 -11.19 21.21
N ALA A 804 9.59 -10.26 21.04
CA ALA A 804 10.77 -10.14 21.89
C ALA A 804 10.50 -9.43 23.24
N ARG A 805 9.32 -8.80 23.42
CA ARG A 805 8.95 -8.12 24.66
C ARG A 805 8.49 -9.11 25.75
N TYR A 806 8.26 -8.57 26.95
CA TYR A 806 7.47 -9.29 27.95
C TYR A 806 6.07 -9.59 27.41
N GLN A 807 5.63 -10.84 27.58
CA GLN A 807 4.34 -11.29 27.05
C GLN A 807 3.18 -11.03 28.02
N ASN A 808 3.47 -10.76 29.29
CA ASN A 808 2.48 -10.45 30.32
C ASN A 808 3.09 -9.56 31.43
N GLY A 809 2.23 -8.86 32.15
CA GLY A 809 2.65 -7.90 33.17
C GLY A 809 3.19 -8.58 34.43
N LYS A 810 2.73 -9.79 34.73
CA LYS A 810 3.23 -10.58 35.87
C LYS A 810 4.73 -10.87 35.74
N SER A 811 5.18 -11.35 34.57
CA SER A 811 6.60 -11.66 34.33
C SER A 811 7.48 -10.42 34.45
N LEU A 812 6.97 -9.25 34.01
CA LEU A 812 7.66 -7.98 34.19
C LEU A 812 7.78 -7.60 35.67
N ALA A 813 6.69 -7.71 36.45
CA ALA A 813 6.70 -7.39 37.88
C ALA A 813 7.69 -8.27 38.65
N ASP A 814 7.73 -9.57 38.35
CA ASP A 814 8.64 -10.53 38.99
C ASP A 814 10.12 -10.17 38.72
N ASP A 815 10.48 -9.86 37.46
CA ASP A 815 11.84 -9.46 37.08
C ASP A 815 12.24 -8.10 37.68
N LEU A 816 11.32 -7.14 37.73
CA LEU A 816 11.54 -5.84 38.38
C LEU A 816 11.83 -5.99 39.87
N LEU A 817 11.04 -6.78 40.60
CA LEU A 817 11.28 -7.02 42.02
C LEU A 817 12.57 -7.81 42.28
N ALA A 818 12.94 -8.73 41.38
CA ALA A 818 14.20 -9.45 41.46
C ALA A 818 15.43 -8.56 41.22
N SER A 819 15.28 -7.46 40.48
CA SER A 819 16.38 -6.52 40.19
C SER A 819 16.89 -5.74 41.41
N LEU A 820 16.08 -5.66 42.48
CA LEU A 820 16.43 -5.01 43.76
C LEU A 820 17.15 -5.94 44.76
N LYS A 821 17.21 -7.25 44.47
CA LYS A 821 17.93 -8.25 45.27
C LYS A 821 19.33 -8.43 44.71
#